data_AF-A0A1U7S0N8-F1
#
_entry.id   AF-A0A1U7S0N8-F1
#
_cell.length_a   1.000
_cell.length_b   1.000
_cell.length_c   1.000
_cell.angle_alpha   90.00
_cell.angle_beta   90.00
_cell.angle_gamma   90.00
#
_symmetry.space_group_name_H-M   'P 1'
#
loop_
_entity.id
_entity.type
_entity.pdbx_description
1 polymer ?
#
loop_
_entity_poly.entity_id
_entity_poly.type
_entity_poly.pdbx_seq_one_letter_code
_entity_poly.pdbx_strand_id
1 'polypeptide(L)'
;MGAHRCSFAVERRVEENGDSHLQGVSELKEFWGEPTNRDGEYTLRGCSSKAINSKQSGEEKQLWYSKENPAPAEEQLMRWYCLNTNTHGCRRIVVSRGRLRRLLWIALTLSAVALILWQCAELVLGYYSASVSVTVRFQKLRFPAVTICNINPYKYSVIKEYLSELDKETRSALESLYGFSEGKPKVRRDAEDRNVTAYQYLEKVPLLRFEDLTRKEATDLHSGHKRKIESNIFHKGSTNIGDPQNMIGFQLCDPNNSSDCAVYTFSSGVNAIQEWYKLHYMNIMAQIPLERKVNMGYSADDLLLTCFFDGLSCDTRNFTPFYHPLHGNCYTFNSGENGTILSTSTGGSEYGLQVVLYIEEADYNPFLVTSTGAKIIIHDQNEYPFIEDIGTEIETATATSIGMHFTQSRKLSEPYSDCTETGADINVENLYNKTYSLQICLHSCFQKAMVDHCGCAQYAQPLPAGAEYCNYKKHPSWMYCYYKLHEKFVKEQLDCQQKCKEACSFKEWALTTSIAQWPSTASEDWMLRVLSWDKGQKINKMLKKTDLANLMVFYKDLNKRFISENPANSIVILLSNFGGQLGLWMSCSVVCVIEIVEVFFIDSLSIIMRRRWQKTKKWWNSRKAKQSQAPAPGTGPGKQGHDNPACIDEDLPTFNTALRLPLPQENHLPRTPPPNYSTLRLDTTFTEQLPDTLETESR
;
A
#
# COMPACT_ATOMS: atom_id res chain seq x y z
N MET A 1 36.20 35.96 15.88
CA MET A 1 36.08 35.82 17.36
C MET A 1 34.62 35.98 17.73
N GLY A 2 34.05 35.08 18.54
CA GLY A 2 32.69 35.24 19.05
C GLY A 2 32.07 33.94 19.56
N ALA A 3 31.58 33.95 20.81
CA ALA A 3 30.59 33.02 21.37
C ALA A 3 30.24 33.40 22.83
N HIS A 4 29.02 33.87 23.05
CA HIS A 4 28.29 33.82 24.34
C HIS A 4 26.83 33.52 23.95
N ARG A 5 26.20 32.37 24.25
CA ARG A 5 26.38 31.32 25.27
C ARG A 5 25.91 31.76 26.66
N CYS A 6 24.64 31.49 26.94
CA CYS A 6 23.96 31.70 28.22
C CYS A 6 24.29 30.57 29.23
N SER A 7 24.15 30.88 30.52
CA SER A 7 24.23 29.99 31.70
C SER A 7 23.84 30.81 32.95
N PHE A 8 23.42 30.26 34.10
CA PHE A 8 22.63 29.06 34.49
C PHE A 8 22.48 29.14 36.04
N ALA A 9 21.53 28.41 36.64
CA ALA A 9 21.33 28.26 38.11
C ALA A 9 20.90 29.56 38.85
N VAL A 10 20.44 29.58 40.11
CA VAL A 10 20.37 28.62 41.26
C VAL A 10 18.95 28.80 41.88
N GLU A 11 18.09 27.82 42.24
CA GLU A 11 18.12 26.48 42.89
C GLU A 11 18.03 26.45 44.44
N ARG A 12 16.88 25.99 44.97
CA ARG A 12 16.66 25.04 46.11
C ARG A 12 15.17 25.02 46.53
N ARG A 13 14.61 24.08 47.32
CA ARG A 13 14.64 22.58 47.48
C ARG A 13 13.86 22.24 48.78
N VAL A 14 13.43 20.96 48.96
CA VAL A 14 12.81 20.27 50.15
C VAL A 14 11.34 19.90 49.86
N GLU A 15 11.03 18.66 49.42
CA GLU A 15 10.75 17.41 50.21
C GLU A 15 9.29 17.38 50.76
N GLU A 16 8.53 16.26 50.84
CA GLU A 16 8.71 14.84 50.44
C GLU A 16 7.33 14.12 50.36
N ASN A 17 7.20 13.03 49.58
CA ASN A 17 6.22 11.89 49.68
C ASN A 17 4.68 12.17 49.75
N GLY A 18 3.76 11.26 49.39
CA GLY A 18 3.82 9.95 48.72
C GLY A 18 2.41 9.28 48.58
N ASP A 19 2.23 8.49 47.50
CA ASP A 19 1.26 7.39 47.27
C ASP A 19 -0.28 7.46 47.55
N SER A 20 -1.04 7.40 46.44
CA SER A 20 -2.02 6.32 46.09
C SER A 20 -3.56 6.51 46.09
N HIS A 21 -4.17 5.83 45.10
CA HIS A 21 -5.54 5.26 44.95
C HIS A 21 -6.86 6.09 44.83
N LEU A 22 -7.48 5.88 43.64
CA LEU A 22 -8.91 5.62 43.33
C LEU A 22 -10.01 6.72 43.34
N GLN A 23 -10.81 6.63 42.26
CA GLN A 23 -12.25 6.96 42.11
C GLN A 23 -12.80 8.36 42.47
N GLY A 24 -13.33 9.04 41.43
CA GLY A 24 -14.79 9.21 41.36
C GLY A 24 -15.39 10.60 41.15
N VAL A 25 -15.96 10.80 39.94
CA VAL A 25 -17.31 11.36 39.67
C VAL A 25 -17.64 12.84 40.03
N SER A 26 -18.21 13.52 39.02
CA SER A 26 -19.13 14.70 39.03
C SER A 26 -18.70 16.07 39.57
N GLU A 27 -18.98 17.08 38.74
CA GLU A 27 -19.63 18.36 39.05
C GLU A 27 -19.16 19.23 40.23
N LEU A 28 -18.84 20.49 39.92
CA LEU A 28 -19.27 21.61 40.77
C LEU A 28 -19.61 22.83 39.91
N LYS A 29 -20.77 23.42 40.19
CA LYS A 29 -21.31 24.64 39.60
C LYS A 29 -21.45 25.67 40.72
N GLU A 30 -21.75 26.91 40.36
CA GLU A 30 -22.04 28.03 41.27
C GLU A 30 -20.85 28.59 42.08
N PHE A 31 -20.61 29.89 41.87
CA PHE A 31 -20.55 30.84 42.99
C PHE A 31 -20.96 32.22 42.47
N TRP A 32 -22.21 32.61 42.74
CA TRP A 32 -22.68 33.98 42.54
C TRP A 32 -22.52 34.75 43.86
N GLY A 33 -21.87 35.90 43.81
CA GLY A 33 -21.74 36.83 44.94
C GLY A 33 -22.11 38.24 44.47
N GLU A 34 -23.19 38.79 45.01
CA GLU A 34 -23.71 40.12 44.67
C GLU A 34 -23.37 41.16 45.78
N PRO A 35 -23.69 42.47 45.65
CA PRO A 35 -22.61 43.46 45.61
C PRO A 35 -22.60 44.46 46.77
N THR A 36 -21.54 45.25 46.86
CA THR A 36 -21.51 46.48 47.67
C THR A 36 -20.91 47.66 46.88
N ASN A 37 -21.65 48.76 46.82
CA ASN A 37 -21.19 50.03 46.24
C ASN A 37 -20.38 50.85 47.25
N ARG A 38 -19.39 51.62 46.78
CA ARG A 38 -19.39 53.10 46.83
C ARG A 38 -18.20 53.74 46.08
N ASP A 39 -18.56 54.66 45.20
CA ASP A 39 -18.03 56.02 45.01
C ASP A 39 -16.50 56.27 44.90
N GLY A 40 -16.06 56.79 43.76
CA GLY A 40 -14.71 57.36 43.61
C GLY A 40 -14.28 57.65 42.16
N GLU A 41 -14.65 58.80 41.59
CA GLU A 41 -14.01 59.30 40.35
C GLU A 41 -12.59 59.83 40.65
N TYR A 42 -11.61 59.60 39.76
CA TYR A 42 -11.07 60.66 38.88
C TYR A 42 -9.94 60.20 37.94
N THR A 43 -9.70 61.01 36.90
CA THR A 43 -8.94 60.67 35.70
C THR A 43 -7.43 60.94 35.76
N LEU A 44 -6.64 60.12 35.05
CA LEU A 44 -5.32 60.46 34.50
C LEU A 44 -5.29 60.02 33.02
N ARG A 45 -5.47 60.93 32.06
CA ARG A 45 -4.42 61.80 31.46
C ARG A 45 -3.20 61.03 30.94
N GLY A 46 -3.21 60.74 29.63
CA GLY A 46 -2.00 60.69 28.83
C GLY A 46 -1.73 62.05 28.17
N CYS A 47 -0.45 62.44 28.07
CA CYS A 47 0.02 63.48 27.16
C CYS A 47 0.92 62.83 26.10
N SER A 48 1.14 63.34 24.89
CA SER A 48 0.49 64.34 24.02
C SER A 48 1.60 64.77 23.04
N SER A 49 1.33 64.77 21.73
CA SER A 49 2.22 65.42 20.75
C SER A 49 1.43 66.03 19.59
N LYS A 50 0.95 67.25 19.84
CA LYS A 50 0.69 68.35 18.88
C LYS A 50 0.30 67.98 17.44
N ALA A 51 -0.98 68.16 17.13
CA ALA A 51 -1.40 68.66 15.82
C ALA A 51 -1.44 70.21 15.86
N ILE A 52 -1.19 70.88 14.72
CA ILE A 52 -1.33 72.33 14.57
C ILE A 52 -2.61 72.63 13.77
N ASN A 53 -3.36 73.65 14.20
CA ASN A 53 -4.63 74.05 13.61
C ASN A 53 -4.47 74.79 12.27
N SER A 54 -5.42 74.57 11.37
CA SER A 54 -6.02 75.66 10.58
C SER A 54 -7.54 75.46 10.50
N LYS A 55 -8.31 76.48 10.90
CA LYS A 55 -9.78 76.52 10.76
C LYS A 55 -10.15 77.24 9.47
N GLN A 56 -11.25 76.84 8.84
CA GLN A 56 -12.20 77.79 8.27
C GLN A 56 -13.63 77.21 8.26
N SER A 57 -14.60 78.09 8.02
CA SER A 57 -16.06 77.87 8.04
C SER A 57 -16.56 76.82 7.04
N GLY A 58 -17.77 76.25 7.17
CA GLY A 58 -18.82 76.45 8.18
C GLY A 58 -20.21 76.14 7.60
N GLU A 59 -21.17 75.80 8.47
CA GLU A 59 -22.63 75.86 8.26
C GLU A 59 -23.23 75.36 6.92
N GLU A 60 -23.28 74.03 6.70
CA GLU A 60 -24.38 73.38 5.94
C GLU A 60 -24.39 71.84 6.10
N LYS A 61 -25.08 71.28 7.13
CA LYS A 61 -25.37 69.82 7.23
C LYS A 61 -26.34 69.32 8.33
N GLN A 62 -27.31 70.09 8.80
CA GLN A 62 -28.29 69.65 9.82
C GLN A 62 -29.77 69.69 9.35
N LEU A 63 -30.07 69.16 8.15
CA LEU A 63 -31.45 69.09 7.65
C LEU A 63 -31.79 67.84 6.79
N TRP A 64 -31.29 66.65 7.14
CA TRP A 64 -31.69 65.41 6.47
C TRP A 64 -31.85 64.16 7.38
N TYR A 65 -31.83 64.32 8.70
CA TYR A 65 -31.99 63.21 9.65
C TYR A 65 -33.42 63.10 10.22
N SER A 66 -34.40 62.94 9.33
CA SER A 66 -35.71 62.36 9.70
C SER A 66 -36.44 61.78 8.48
N LYS A 67 -36.22 60.50 8.23
CA LYS A 67 -37.19 59.59 7.62
C LYS A 67 -36.74 58.14 7.79
N GLU A 68 -37.69 57.26 8.06
CA GLU A 68 -37.47 55.81 8.03
C GLU A 68 -37.16 55.42 6.58
N ASN A 69 -35.95 54.88 6.35
CA ASN A 69 -35.66 54.18 5.11
C ASN A 69 -35.94 52.68 5.32
N PRO A 70 -36.64 52.00 4.38
CA PRO A 70 -36.65 50.55 4.36
C PRO A 70 -35.22 50.03 4.14
N ALA A 71 -34.99 48.75 4.44
CA ALA A 71 -33.70 48.11 4.18
C ALA A 71 -33.22 48.40 2.74
N PRO A 72 -31.95 48.80 2.55
CA PRO A 72 -31.48 49.27 1.24
C PRO A 72 -31.62 48.16 0.22
N ALA A 73 -32.35 48.45 -0.87
CA ALA A 73 -32.57 47.50 -1.96
C ALA A 73 -31.23 46.92 -2.45
N GLU A 74 -31.22 45.63 -2.77
CA GLU A 74 -30.00 44.83 -3.04
C GLU A 74 -29.05 45.51 -4.04
N GLU A 75 -29.59 46.19 -5.05
CA GLU A 75 -28.81 46.94 -6.04
C GLU A 75 -27.97 48.07 -5.39
N GLN A 76 -28.47 48.77 -4.38
CA GLN A 76 -27.74 49.83 -3.69
C GLN A 76 -26.58 49.26 -2.88
N LEU A 77 -26.79 48.14 -2.19
CA LEU A 77 -25.74 47.43 -1.44
C LEU A 77 -24.66 46.89 -2.39
N MET A 78 -25.06 46.26 -3.50
CA MET A 78 -24.15 45.75 -4.54
C MET A 78 -23.38 46.87 -5.25
N ARG A 79 -24.01 48.04 -5.50
CA ARG A 79 -23.32 49.23 -6.04
C ARG A 79 -22.32 49.80 -5.03
N TRP A 80 -22.67 49.88 -3.75
CA TRP A 80 -21.75 50.33 -2.69
C TRP A 80 -20.54 49.39 -2.58
N TYR A 81 -20.79 48.08 -2.50
CA TYR A 81 -19.74 47.06 -2.45
C TYR A 81 -18.81 47.15 -3.67
N CYS A 82 -19.35 47.17 -4.89
CA CYS A 82 -18.55 47.28 -6.12
C CYS A 82 -17.73 48.58 -6.24
N LEU A 83 -18.07 49.64 -5.50
CA LEU A 83 -17.33 50.91 -5.49
C LEU A 83 -16.29 50.99 -4.37
N ASN A 84 -16.53 50.32 -3.24
CA ASN A 84 -15.69 50.37 -2.04
C ASN A 84 -14.76 49.14 -1.88
N THR A 85 -14.97 48.09 -2.69
CA THR A 85 -14.09 46.90 -2.77
C THR A 85 -12.75 47.21 -3.43
N ASN A 86 -11.71 46.46 -3.02
CA ASN A 86 -10.41 46.42 -3.70
C ASN A 86 -10.43 45.54 -4.96
N THR A 87 -11.54 44.87 -5.30
CA THR A 87 -11.66 44.07 -6.54
C THR A 87 -11.86 44.98 -7.76
N HIS A 88 -10.74 45.42 -8.36
CA HIS A 88 -10.67 46.39 -9.46
C HIS A 88 -11.68 46.15 -10.59
N GLY A 89 -11.89 44.88 -10.98
CA GLY A 89 -12.84 44.52 -12.03
C GLY A 89 -14.30 44.88 -11.71
N CYS A 90 -14.78 44.63 -10.49
CA CYS A 90 -16.13 45.01 -10.05
C CYS A 90 -16.35 46.53 -10.16
N ARG A 91 -15.34 47.30 -9.76
CA ARG A 91 -15.34 48.77 -9.86
C ARG A 91 -15.37 49.26 -11.30
N ARG A 92 -14.62 48.62 -12.22
CA ARG A 92 -14.64 48.94 -13.66
C ARG A 92 -15.99 48.68 -14.32
N ILE A 93 -16.69 47.61 -13.93
CA ILE A 93 -18.02 47.26 -14.46
C ILE A 93 -19.05 48.34 -14.13
N VAL A 94 -19.01 48.90 -12.91
CA VAL A 94 -19.92 49.97 -12.46
C VAL A 94 -19.56 51.33 -13.07
N VAL A 95 -18.27 51.64 -13.22
CA VAL A 95 -17.79 52.94 -13.74
C VAL A 95 -17.82 53.03 -15.28
N SER A 96 -17.85 51.90 -16.00
CA SER A 96 -17.85 51.86 -17.46
C SER A 96 -19.14 52.40 -18.09
N ARG A 97 -19.02 53.53 -18.81
CA ARG A 97 -20.13 54.21 -19.52
C ARG A 97 -20.49 53.60 -20.89
N GLY A 98 -19.71 52.64 -21.41
CA GLY A 98 -19.90 52.09 -22.76
C GLY A 98 -20.30 50.61 -22.73
N ARG A 99 -21.36 50.22 -23.45
CA ARG A 99 -21.88 48.82 -23.46
C ARG A 99 -20.79 47.80 -23.77
N LEU A 100 -19.99 48.01 -24.83
CA LEU A 100 -18.90 47.09 -25.22
C LEU A 100 -17.80 46.99 -24.13
N ARG A 101 -17.31 48.13 -23.61
CA ARG A 101 -16.30 48.17 -22.54
C ARG A 101 -16.83 47.51 -21.25
N ARG A 102 -18.12 47.67 -20.92
CA ARG A 102 -18.75 47.00 -19.78
C ARG A 102 -18.86 45.49 -19.99
N LEU A 103 -19.23 45.01 -21.17
CA LEU A 103 -19.24 43.57 -21.49
C LEU A 103 -17.85 42.95 -21.44
N LEU A 104 -16.82 43.64 -21.95
CA LEU A 104 -15.43 43.20 -21.88
C LEU A 104 -14.96 43.06 -20.42
N TRP A 105 -15.22 44.05 -19.57
CA TRP A 105 -14.87 43.96 -18.15
C TRP A 105 -15.67 42.89 -17.39
N ILE A 106 -16.96 42.68 -17.70
CA ILE A 106 -17.75 41.55 -17.18
C ILE A 106 -17.08 40.22 -17.56
N ALA A 107 -16.78 40.01 -18.85
CA ALA A 107 -16.17 38.77 -19.34
C ALA A 107 -14.82 38.48 -18.65
N LEU A 108 -13.93 39.48 -18.57
CA LEU A 108 -12.64 39.33 -17.87
C LEU A 108 -12.79 38.96 -16.39
N THR A 109 -13.72 39.59 -15.67
CA THR A 109 -13.97 39.24 -14.26
C THR A 109 -14.59 37.86 -14.09
N LEU A 110 -15.49 37.45 -14.98
CA LEU A 110 -16.12 36.13 -14.96
C LEU A 110 -15.05 35.05 -15.20
N SER A 111 -14.16 35.26 -16.18
CA SER A 111 -13.03 34.37 -16.44
C SER A 111 -12.05 34.30 -15.27
N ALA A 112 -11.72 35.42 -14.62
CA ALA A 112 -10.86 35.42 -13.44
C ALA A 112 -11.51 34.64 -12.27
N VAL A 113 -12.80 34.85 -12.01
CA VAL A 113 -13.54 34.10 -10.97
C VAL A 113 -13.62 32.61 -11.31
N ALA A 114 -13.87 32.24 -12.56
CA ALA A 114 -13.86 30.84 -12.99
C ALA A 114 -12.47 30.18 -12.82
N LEU A 115 -11.39 30.89 -13.14
CA LEU A 115 -10.02 30.40 -12.96
C LEU A 115 -9.63 30.29 -11.48
N ILE A 116 -10.08 31.20 -10.60
CA ILE A 116 -9.94 31.04 -9.14
C ILE A 116 -10.65 29.78 -8.69
N LEU A 117 -11.92 29.60 -9.04
CA LEU A 117 -12.72 28.46 -8.59
C LEU A 117 -12.13 27.13 -9.08
N TRP A 118 -11.60 27.09 -10.31
CA TRP A 118 -10.84 25.95 -10.82
C TRP A 118 -9.57 25.70 -9.99
N GLN A 119 -8.72 26.71 -9.80
CA GLN A 119 -7.45 26.54 -9.07
C GLN A 119 -7.65 26.21 -7.60
N CYS A 120 -8.73 26.70 -6.97
CA CYS A 120 -9.14 26.33 -5.62
C CYS A 120 -9.65 24.88 -5.55
N ALA A 121 -10.38 24.40 -6.58
CA ALA A 121 -10.80 23.00 -6.66
C ALA A 121 -9.59 22.06 -6.81
N GLU A 122 -8.64 22.39 -7.69
CA GLU A 122 -7.36 21.67 -7.83
C GLU A 122 -6.57 21.63 -6.52
N LEU A 123 -6.51 22.74 -5.77
CA LEU A 123 -5.88 22.78 -4.45
C LEU A 123 -6.57 21.89 -3.42
N VAL A 124 -7.91 21.79 -3.44
CA VAL A 124 -8.67 20.92 -2.53
C VAL A 124 -8.51 19.45 -2.90
N LEU A 125 -8.53 19.10 -4.18
CA LEU A 125 -8.22 17.73 -4.64
C LEU A 125 -6.78 17.36 -4.29
N GLY A 126 -5.84 18.29 -4.48
CA GLY A 126 -4.43 18.16 -4.08
C GLY A 126 -4.16 18.21 -2.57
N TYR A 127 -5.18 18.43 -1.71
CA TYR A 127 -5.05 18.30 -0.26
C TYR A 127 -5.25 16.85 0.22
N TYR A 128 -6.11 16.10 -0.48
CA TYR A 128 -6.39 14.70 -0.20
C TYR A 128 -5.39 13.73 -0.86
N SER A 129 -4.38 14.24 -1.58
CA SER A 129 -3.30 13.40 -2.10
C SER A 129 -2.22 13.14 -1.04
N ALA A 130 -1.79 11.88 -0.95
CA ALA A 130 -0.64 11.47 -0.15
C ALA A 130 0.67 11.58 -0.97
N SER A 131 1.78 11.75 -0.27
CA SER A 131 3.14 11.77 -0.81
C SER A 131 4.00 10.74 -0.07
N VAL A 132 4.72 9.90 -0.81
CA VAL A 132 5.55 8.84 -0.22
C VAL A 132 6.94 9.37 0.09
N SER A 133 7.35 9.26 1.35
CA SER A 133 8.71 9.52 1.82
C SER A 133 9.43 8.20 2.11
N VAL A 134 10.71 8.11 1.75
CA VAL A 134 11.58 6.99 2.12
C VAL A 134 12.75 7.52 2.91
N THR A 135 12.92 7.05 4.14
CA THR A 135 14.07 7.39 4.99
C THR A 135 14.80 6.12 5.40
N VAL A 136 16.13 6.17 5.45
CA VAL A 136 16.97 5.05 5.92
C VAL A 136 17.67 5.50 7.20
N ARG A 137 17.67 4.63 8.22
CA ARG A 137 18.34 4.89 9.50
C ARG A 137 19.24 3.71 9.87
N PHE A 138 20.50 4.02 10.13
CA PHE A 138 21.47 3.11 10.73
C PHE A 138 21.24 3.12 12.25
N GLN A 139 20.84 1.99 12.83
CA GLN A 139 20.60 1.86 14.27
C GLN A 139 20.58 0.39 14.69
N LYS A 140 20.78 0.12 15.98
CA LYS A 140 20.55 -1.23 16.54
C LYS A 140 19.12 -1.68 16.21
N LEU A 141 18.99 -2.86 15.62
CA LEU A 141 17.70 -3.43 15.20
C LEU A 141 17.23 -4.48 16.22
N ARG A 142 15.91 -4.58 16.41
CA ARG A 142 15.33 -5.78 17.03
C ARG A 142 15.52 -6.94 16.07
N PHE A 143 15.93 -8.09 16.61
CA PHE A 143 15.86 -9.32 15.84
C PHE A 143 14.38 -9.69 15.68
N PRO A 144 13.95 -10.23 14.52
CA PRO A 144 12.58 -10.71 14.36
C PRO A 144 12.31 -11.92 15.26
N ALA A 145 11.06 -12.38 15.25
CA ALA A 145 10.74 -13.73 15.64
C ALA A 145 11.08 -14.66 14.47
N VAL A 146 11.73 -15.80 14.75
CA VAL A 146 12.08 -16.80 13.74
C VAL A 146 11.41 -18.12 14.12
N THR A 147 10.33 -18.47 13.44
CA THR A 147 9.60 -19.73 13.66
C THR A 147 10.15 -20.80 12.73
N ILE A 148 10.58 -21.92 13.32
CA ILE A 148 11.11 -23.10 12.64
C ILE A 148 10.13 -24.26 12.83
N CYS A 149 9.75 -24.92 11.75
CA CYS A 149 8.86 -26.08 11.72
C CYS A 149 9.54 -27.23 10.96
N ASN A 150 9.33 -28.48 11.38
CA ASN A 150 9.62 -29.62 10.50
C ASN A 150 8.55 -29.66 9.39
N ILE A 151 8.92 -30.02 8.14
CA ILE A 151 7.92 -30.20 7.08
C ILE A 151 7.04 -31.42 7.43
N ASN A 152 7.64 -32.50 7.95
CA ASN A 152 6.92 -33.63 8.50
C ASN A 152 6.38 -33.32 9.91
N PRO A 153 5.05 -33.32 10.13
CA PRO A 153 4.47 -32.86 11.39
C PRO A 153 4.67 -33.79 12.60
N TYR A 154 4.85 -35.10 12.38
CA TYR A 154 4.91 -36.09 13.45
C TYR A 154 5.85 -37.24 13.11
N LYS A 155 6.45 -37.84 14.14
CA LYS A 155 7.20 -39.10 14.03
C LYS A 155 6.28 -40.20 13.48
N TYR A 156 6.53 -40.68 12.25
CA TYR A 156 5.63 -41.60 11.56
C TYR A 156 5.42 -42.89 12.38
N SER A 157 6.49 -43.41 12.99
CA SER A 157 6.52 -44.51 13.95
C SER A 157 5.48 -44.40 15.08
N VAL A 158 5.16 -43.17 15.53
CA VAL A 158 4.21 -42.89 16.61
C VAL A 158 2.77 -42.79 16.09
N ILE A 159 2.54 -42.14 14.95
CA ILE A 159 1.19 -41.94 14.40
C ILE A 159 0.66 -43.15 13.61
N LYS A 160 1.53 -44.11 13.25
CA LYS A 160 1.22 -45.26 12.39
C LYS A 160 0.01 -46.07 12.83
N GLU A 161 -0.28 -46.17 14.13
CA GLU A 161 -1.49 -46.83 14.64
C GLU A 161 -2.77 -46.17 14.08
N TYR A 162 -2.83 -44.83 14.11
CA TYR A 162 -3.97 -44.03 13.64
C TYR A 162 -4.12 -43.97 12.11
N LEU A 163 -3.03 -44.23 11.36
CA LEU A 163 -3.01 -44.13 9.88
C LEU A 163 -2.92 -45.50 9.18
N SER A 164 -2.70 -46.58 9.91
CA SER A 164 -2.48 -47.95 9.41
C SER A 164 -3.44 -48.40 8.27
N GLU A 165 -4.74 -48.16 8.42
CA GLU A 165 -5.75 -48.51 7.42
C GLU A 165 -5.78 -47.53 6.22
N LEU A 166 -5.45 -46.25 6.43
CA LEU A 166 -5.28 -45.28 5.33
C LEU A 166 -4.03 -45.63 4.48
N ASP A 167 -2.92 -45.99 5.14
CA ASP A 167 -1.68 -46.42 4.48
C ASP A 167 -1.90 -47.69 3.65
N LYS A 168 -2.69 -48.62 4.18
CA LYS A 168 -3.10 -49.88 3.55
C LYS A 168 -3.98 -49.66 2.32
N GLU A 169 -5.00 -48.80 2.40
CA GLU A 169 -5.80 -48.42 1.23
C GLU A 169 -4.98 -47.66 0.19
N THR A 170 -4.06 -46.78 0.62
CA THR A 170 -3.14 -46.08 -0.29
C THR A 170 -2.25 -47.06 -1.07
N ARG A 171 -1.71 -48.07 -0.38
CA ARG A 171 -0.95 -49.17 -1.00
C ARG A 171 -1.82 -49.98 -1.96
N SER A 172 -3.04 -50.33 -1.57
CA SER A 172 -4.01 -51.06 -2.43
C SER A 172 -4.32 -50.29 -3.71
N ALA A 173 -4.52 -48.97 -3.62
CA ALA A 173 -4.70 -48.09 -4.77
C ALA A 173 -3.46 -48.03 -5.67
N LEU A 174 -2.24 -48.02 -5.10
CA LEU A 174 -0.98 -48.08 -5.85
C LEU A 174 -0.77 -49.43 -6.56
N GLU A 175 -1.09 -50.56 -5.92
CA GLU A 175 -1.09 -51.89 -6.57
C GLU A 175 -2.08 -51.92 -7.74
N SER A 176 -3.29 -51.39 -7.55
CA SER A 176 -4.38 -51.39 -8.53
C SER A 176 -4.16 -50.43 -9.72
N LEU A 177 -3.59 -49.25 -9.49
CA LEU A 177 -3.33 -48.25 -10.53
C LEU A 177 -2.07 -48.54 -11.36
N TYR A 178 -1.00 -48.99 -10.71
CA TYR A 178 0.35 -48.98 -11.28
C TYR A 178 1.08 -50.33 -11.20
N GLY A 179 0.51 -51.34 -10.54
CA GLY A 179 1.16 -52.65 -10.37
C GLY A 179 2.33 -52.65 -9.38
N PHE A 180 2.48 -51.60 -8.56
CA PHE A 180 3.53 -51.50 -7.53
C PHE A 180 3.27 -52.46 -6.36
N SER A 181 3.56 -53.74 -6.53
CA SER A 181 3.54 -54.68 -5.40
C SER A 181 4.83 -54.61 -4.60
N GLU A 182 4.80 -53.93 -3.45
CA GLU A 182 5.89 -54.00 -2.47
C GLU A 182 6.09 -55.46 -2.02
N GLY A 183 7.34 -55.93 -2.08
CA GLY A 183 7.70 -57.31 -1.74
C GLY A 183 7.24 -57.69 -0.33
N LYS A 184 6.15 -58.48 -0.25
CA LYS A 184 5.38 -58.73 0.99
C LYS A 184 6.30 -59.05 2.18
N PRO A 185 6.33 -58.21 3.24
CA PRO A 185 7.08 -58.54 4.44
C PRO A 185 6.50 -59.83 5.05
N LYS A 186 7.38 -60.72 5.52
CA LYS A 186 7.00 -62.01 6.15
C LYS A 186 6.43 -61.82 7.57
N VAL A 187 5.39 -61.01 7.70
CA VAL A 187 4.56 -60.96 8.90
C VAL A 187 3.80 -62.29 9.00
N ARG A 188 3.82 -62.92 10.18
CA ARG A 188 2.98 -64.10 10.44
C ARG A 188 1.52 -63.70 10.27
N ARG A 189 0.70 -64.59 9.71
CA ARG A 189 -0.75 -64.50 9.84
C ARG A 189 -1.13 -64.92 11.26
N ASP A 190 -0.91 -64.04 12.22
CA ASP A 190 -1.69 -64.07 13.44
C ASP A 190 -3.12 -63.66 13.06
N ALA A 191 -4.10 -64.44 13.52
CA ALA A 191 -5.49 -64.31 13.08
C ALA A 191 -6.22 -63.24 13.89
N GLU A 192 -5.82 -61.98 13.71
CA GLU A 192 -6.56 -60.84 14.30
C GLU A 192 -7.97 -60.74 13.69
N ASP A 193 -8.95 -60.57 14.56
CA ASP A 193 -10.34 -60.41 14.15
C ASP A 193 -10.52 -59.20 13.23
N ARG A 194 -11.17 -59.43 12.09
CA ARG A 194 -11.67 -58.34 11.24
C ARG A 194 -12.78 -57.60 12.00
N ASN A 195 -12.41 -56.56 12.75
CA ASN A 195 -13.34 -55.53 13.21
C ASN A 195 -13.79 -54.66 12.02
N VAL A 196 -14.64 -55.24 11.16
CA VAL A 196 -15.19 -54.66 9.91
C VAL A 196 -15.87 -53.30 10.13
N THR A 197 -16.26 -52.98 11.36
CA THR A 197 -17.04 -51.80 11.74
C THR A 197 -16.23 -50.50 11.93
N ALA A 198 -14.89 -50.55 11.97
CA ALA A 198 -14.10 -49.42 12.47
C ALA A 198 -13.90 -48.25 11.48
N TYR A 199 -13.81 -48.51 10.17
CA TYR A 199 -13.21 -47.56 9.20
C TYR A 199 -14.10 -47.23 7.97
N GLN A 200 -15.42 -47.28 8.15
CA GLN A 200 -16.46 -46.98 7.13
C GLN A 200 -16.48 -45.52 6.58
N TYR A 201 -15.42 -44.73 6.80
CA TYR A 201 -15.26 -43.41 6.20
C TYR A 201 -14.41 -43.42 4.93
N LEU A 202 -13.52 -44.41 4.74
CA LEU A 202 -12.72 -44.55 3.51
C LEU A 202 -13.63 -44.82 2.30
N GLU A 203 -14.69 -45.62 2.49
CA GLU A 203 -15.76 -45.87 1.50
C GLU A 203 -16.52 -44.61 1.04
N LYS A 204 -16.53 -43.53 1.84
CA LYS A 204 -17.28 -42.30 1.53
C LYS A 204 -16.63 -41.47 0.43
N VAL A 205 -15.30 -41.51 0.34
CA VAL A 205 -14.50 -40.77 -0.64
C VAL A 205 -13.41 -41.68 -1.19
N PRO A 206 -13.76 -42.68 -2.02
CA PRO A 206 -12.79 -43.57 -2.65
C PRO A 206 -12.04 -42.84 -3.76
N LEU A 207 -10.84 -43.35 -4.10
CA LEU A 207 -10.16 -42.97 -5.34
C LEU A 207 -10.87 -43.62 -6.54
N LEU A 208 -11.01 -42.84 -7.60
CA LEU A 208 -11.69 -43.20 -8.84
C LEU A 208 -10.72 -43.06 -10.03
N ARG A 209 -10.73 -44.04 -10.93
CA ARG A 209 -10.03 -43.99 -12.23
C ARG A 209 -11.02 -43.59 -13.31
N PHE A 210 -10.76 -42.49 -14.00
CA PHE A 210 -11.57 -41.99 -15.11
C PHE A 210 -10.99 -42.54 -16.42
N GLU A 211 -11.76 -43.42 -17.08
CA GLU A 211 -11.35 -44.01 -18.36
C GLU A 211 -11.55 -43.02 -19.51
N ASP A 212 -12.69 -42.32 -19.51
CA ASP A 212 -13.06 -41.31 -20.50
C ASP A 212 -13.99 -40.27 -19.86
N LEU A 213 -13.51 -39.03 -19.74
CA LEU A 213 -14.24 -37.90 -19.16
C LEU A 213 -15.52 -37.55 -19.95
N THR A 214 -15.55 -37.83 -21.26
CA THR A 214 -16.71 -37.54 -22.12
C THR A 214 -17.84 -38.54 -21.92
N ARG A 215 -17.50 -39.80 -21.60
CA ARG A 215 -18.48 -40.86 -21.27
C ARG A 215 -19.05 -40.75 -19.86
N LYS A 216 -18.41 -39.96 -18.99
CA LYS A 216 -18.79 -39.81 -17.58
C LYS A 216 -18.80 -41.14 -16.82
N GLU A 217 -17.90 -42.07 -17.18
CA GLU A 217 -17.67 -43.32 -16.45
C GLU A 217 -16.37 -43.23 -15.64
N ALA A 218 -16.44 -43.64 -14.37
CA ALA A 218 -15.26 -43.83 -13.53
C ALA A 218 -15.33 -45.16 -12.78
N THR A 219 -14.20 -45.85 -12.69
CA THR A 219 -14.07 -47.13 -12.01
C THR A 219 -13.51 -46.89 -10.60
N ASP A 220 -14.26 -47.33 -9.59
CA ASP A 220 -13.86 -47.28 -8.18
C ASP A 220 -12.69 -48.24 -7.92
N LEU A 221 -11.59 -47.72 -7.38
CA LEU A 221 -10.34 -48.48 -7.22
C LEU A 221 -10.35 -49.45 -6.03
N HIS A 222 -11.27 -49.28 -5.08
CA HIS A 222 -11.45 -50.20 -3.96
C HIS A 222 -12.50 -51.28 -4.28
N SER A 223 -13.66 -50.88 -4.81
CA SER A 223 -14.78 -51.81 -5.06
C SER A 223 -14.80 -52.42 -6.47
N GLY A 224 -13.96 -51.93 -7.39
CA GLY A 224 -13.94 -52.33 -8.81
C GLY A 224 -15.18 -51.94 -9.61
N HIS A 225 -16.16 -51.27 -9.00
CA HIS A 225 -17.44 -50.94 -9.64
C HIS A 225 -17.33 -49.70 -10.52
N LYS A 226 -17.91 -49.77 -11.72
CA LYS A 226 -18.13 -48.61 -12.58
C LYS A 226 -19.28 -47.74 -12.06
N ARG A 227 -19.01 -46.45 -11.88
CA ARG A 227 -19.97 -45.40 -11.50
C ARG A 227 -20.16 -44.44 -12.68
N LYS A 228 -21.41 -44.05 -12.95
CA LYS A 228 -21.77 -43.02 -13.94
C LYS A 228 -21.91 -41.65 -13.24
N ILE A 229 -21.32 -40.60 -13.80
CA ILE A 229 -21.12 -39.31 -13.11
C ILE A 229 -21.85 -38.17 -13.83
N GLU A 230 -23.07 -37.88 -13.39
CA GLU A 230 -23.95 -36.88 -14.04
C GLU A 230 -23.73 -35.44 -13.55
N SER A 231 -22.57 -35.14 -12.95
CA SER A 231 -22.28 -33.84 -12.33
C SER A 231 -21.24 -32.97 -13.08
N ASN A 232 -20.86 -31.84 -12.46
CA ASN A 232 -19.83 -30.91 -12.96
C ASN A 232 -18.42 -31.39 -12.60
N ILE A 233 -17.51 -31.38 -13.59
CA ILE A 233 -16.13 -31.86 -13.45
C ILE A 233 -15.19 -30.68 -13.22
N PHE A 234 -14.32 -30.77 -12.21
CA PHE A 234 -13.24 -29.81 -11.97
C PHE A 234 -11.88 -30.47 -12.21
N HIS A 235 -11.07 -29.82 -13.05
CA HIS A 235 -9.69 -30.22 -13.33
C HIS A 235 -8.73 -29.42 -12.45
N LYS A 236 -7.98 -30.10 -11.58
CA LYS A 236 -6.92 -29.49 -10.77
C LYS A 236 -5.57 -29.72 -11.45
N GLY A 237 -5.35 -29.02 -12.57
CA GLY A 237 -4.17 -29.16 -13.42
C GLY A 237 -4.06 -28.04 -14.47
N SER A 238 -2.99 -28.07 -15.26
CA SER A 238 -2.78 -27.13 -16.37
C SER A 238 -3.85 -27.30 -17.45
N THR A 239 -4.19 -26.21 -18.14
CA THR A 239 -5.08 -26.20 -19.32
C THR A 239 -4.48 -26.89 -20.55
N ASN A 240 -3.18 -27.22 -20.53
CA ASN A 240 -2.56 -28.09 -21.51
C ASN A 240 -3.03 -29.53 -21.31
N ILE A 241 -3.99 -29.96 -22.14
CA ILE A 241 -4.54 -31.31 -22.17
C ILE A 241 -3.44 -32.29 -22.61
N GLY A 242 -2.74 -32.87 -21.64
CA GLY A 242 -2.15 -34.20 -21.79
C GLY A 242 -3.26 -35.24 -22.02
N ASP A 243 -2.90 -36.40 -22.57
CA ASP A 243 -3.85 -37.43 -23.03
C ASP A 243 -5.03 -37.64 -22.04
N PRO A 244 -6.29 -37.38 -22.43
CA PRO A 244 -7.45 -37.41 -21.53
C PRO A 244 -7.81 -38.81 -21.01
N GLN A 245 -7.04 -39.84 -21.35
CA GLN A 245 -7.18 -41.22 -20.91
C GLN A 245 -6.45 -41.46 -19.57
N ASN A 246 -7.12 -42.10 -18.61
CA ASN A 246 -6.57 -42.49 -17.29
C ASN A 246 -6.29 -41.34 -16.30
N MET A 247 -7.17 -40.34 -16.26
CA MET A 247 -7.17 -39.36 -15.16
C MET A 247 -7.54 -40.05 -13.84
N ILE A 248 -6.92 -39.64 -12.73
CA ILE A 248 -7.22 -40.14 -11.38
C ILE A 248 -7.93 -39.04 -10.58
N GLY A 249 -8.85 -39.39 -9.69
CA GLY A 249 -9.61 -38.40 -8.94
C GLY A 249 -10.43 -38.96 -7.79
N PHE A 250 -11.29 -38.11 -7.23
CA PHE A 250 -12.30 -38.47 -6.24
C PHE A 250 -13.52 -37.55 -6.37
N GLN A 251 -14.65 -38.01 -5.87
CA GLN A 251 -15.95 -37.33 -6.00
C GLN A 251 -16.52 -36.97 -4.63
N LEU A 252 -16.94 -35.71 -4.45
CA LEU A 252 -17.63 -35.21 -3.26
C LEU A 252 -19.07 -34.87 -3.64
N CYS A 253 -20.07 -35.47 -2.99
CA CYS A 253 -21.49 -35.28 -3.29
C CYS A 253 -22.26 -34.61 -2.14
N ASP A 254 -23.36 -33.93 -2.47
CA ASP A 254 -24.40 -33.61 -1.50
C ASP A 254 -25.09 -34.91 -1.02
N PRO A 255 -25.25 -35.15 0.30
CA PRO A 255 -26.00 -36.31 0.79
C PRO A 255 -27.50 -36.24 0.46
N ASN A 256 -28.05 -35.03 0.21
CA ASN A 256 -29.46 -34.83 -0.08
C ASN A 256 -29.77 -34.82 -1.59
N ASN A 257 -28.76 -34.61 -2.43
CA ASN A 257 -28.90 -34.60 -3.89
C ASN A 257 -27.68 -35.24 -4.57
N SER A 258 -27.77 -36.55 -4.85
CA SER A 258 -26.72 -37.35 -5.49
C SER A 258 -26.38 -36.96 -6.94
N SER A 259 -27.08 -36.01 -7.55
CA SER A 259 -26.72 -35.45 -8.86
C SER A 259 -25.72 -34.27 -8.78
N ASP A 260 -25.69 -33.55 -7.66
CA ASP A 260 -24.83 -32.39 -7.47
C ASP A 260 -23.56 -32.80 -6.71
N CYS A 261 -22.53 -33.16 -7.46
CA CYS A 261 -21.24 -33.61 -6.94
C CYS A 261 -20.07 -32.86 -7.59
N ALA A 262 -19.13 -32.39 -6.77
CA ALA A 262 -17.85 -31.86 -7.21
C ALA A 262 -16.88 -33.02 -7.48
N VAL A 263 -16.36 -33.11 -8.70
CA VAL A 263 -15.37 -34.13 -9.09
C VAL A 263 -13.99 -33.48 -9.17
N TYR A 264 -13.06 -33.94 -8.33
CA TYR A 264 -11.65 -33.56 -8.41
C TYR A 264 -10.93 -34.54 -9.33
N THR A 265 -10.22 -34.03 -10.33
CA THR A 265 -9.42 -34.85 -11.25
C THR A 265 -8.01 -34.28 -11.43
N PHE A 266 -7.04 -35.19 -11.54
CA PHE A 266 -5.61 -34.91 -11.57
C PHE A 266 -4.94 -35.69 -12.71
N SER A 267 -3.98 -35.06 -13.40
CA SER A 267 -3.15 -35.67 -14.44
C SER A 267 -1.92 -36.42 -13.90
N SER A 268 -1.57 -36.21 -12.62
CA SER A 268 -0.50 -36.95 -11.92
C SER A 268 -1.10 -37.72 -10.75
N GLY A 269 -0.93 -39.04 -10.76
CA GLY A 269 -1.39 -39.91 -9.67
C GLY A 269 -0.66 -39.66 -8.35
N VAL A 270 0.59 -39.17 -8.38
CA VAL A 270 1.32 -38.78 -7.16
C VAL A 270 0.57 -37.65 -6.47
N ASN A 271 0.23 -36.58 -7.20
CA ASN A 271 -0.54 -35.44 -6.67
C ASN A 271 -1.96 -35.88 -6.24
N ALA A 272 -2.61 -36.74 -7.03
CA ALA A 272 -3.94 -37.28 -6.70
C ALA A 272 -3.95 -38.03 -5.36
N ILE A 273 -2.93 -38.87 -5.13
CA ILE A 273 -2.79 -39.67 -3.91
C ILE A 273 -2.38 -38.77 -2.72
N GLN A 274 -1.45 -37.84 -2.90
CA GLN A 274 -1.05 -36.90 -1.84
C GLN A 274 -2.22 -36.04 -1.36
N GLU A 275 -2.98 -35.44 -2.27
CA GLU A 275 -4.12 -34.60 -1.93
C GLU A 275 -5.26 -35.39 -1.26
N TRP A 276 -5.53 -36.61 -1.74
CA TRP A 276 -6.48 -37.53 -1.11
C TRP A 276 -6.03 -37.98 0.29
N TYR A 277 -4.75 -38.34 0.45
CA TYR A 277 -4.17 -38.75 1.73
C TYR A 277 -4.19 -37.59 2.74
N LYS A 278 -3.74 -36.39 2.33
CA LYS A 278 -3.78 -35.16 3.14
C LYS A 278 -5.19 -34.84 3.62
N LEU A 279 -6.20 -35.03 2.77
CA LEU A 279 -7.62 -34.82 3.05
C LEU A 279 -8.20 -35.84 4.06
N HIS A 280 -7.83 -37.13 3.97
CA HIS A 280 -8.19 -38.13 5.00
C HIS A 280 -7.44 -37.89 6.31
N TYR A 281 -6.15 -37.58 6.23
CA TYR A 281 -5.28 -37.25 7.35
C TYR A 281 -5.83 -36.07 8.17
N MET A 282 -6.25 -34.96 7.54
CA MET A 282 -6.91 -33.84 8.23
C MET A 282 -8.13 -34.30 9.04
N ASN A 283 -8.97 -35.18 8.49
CA ASN A 283 -10.16 -35.70 9.17
C ASN A 283 -9.83 -36.64 10.35
N ILE A 284 -8.77 -37.42 10.24
CA ILE A 284 -8.30 -38.30 11.33
C ILE A 284 -7.73 -37.44 12.45
N MET A 285 -6.83 -36.51 12.13
CA MET A 285 -6.20 -35.63 13.10
C MET A 285 -7.21 -34.67 13.76
N ALA A 286 -8.26 -34.23 13.06
CA ALA A 286 -9.34 -33.41 13.65
C ALA A 286 -10.01 -34.07 14.87
N GLN A 287 -10.04 -35.41 14.96
CA GLN A 287 -10.64 -36.15 16.07
C GLN A 287 -9.73 -36.33 17.29
N ILE A 288 -8.43 -36.01 17.18
CA ILE A 288 -7.43 -36.21 18.24
C ILE A 288 -7.29 -34.94 19.09
N PRO A 289 -7.29 -35.00 20.44
CA PRO A 289 -7.13 -33.82 21.30
C PRO A 289 -5.73 -33.19 21.18
N LEU A 290 -5.65 -31.87 21.40
CA LEU A 290 -4.43 -31.07 21.21
C LEU A 290 -3.25 -31.56 22.07
N GLU A 291 -3.47 -31.91 23.33
CA GLU A 291 -2.43 -32.44 24.22
C GLU A 291 -1.76 -33.70 23.65
N ARG A 292 -2.56 -34.63 23.11
CA ARG A 292 -2.03 -35.85 22.48
C ARG A 292 -1.28 -35.53 21.19
N LYS A 293 -1.74 -34.56 20.40
CA LYS A 293 -1.01 -34.07 19.21
C LYS A 293 0.37 -33.54 19.60
N VAL A 294 0.45 -32.59 20.52
CA VAL A 294 1.74 -32.01 20.96
C VAL A 294 2.70 -33.09 21.46
N ASN A 295 2.20 -34.09 22.20
CA ASN A 295 3.00 -35.21 22.70
C ASN A 295 3.46 -36.23 21.63
N MET A 296 2.83 -36.27 20.44
CA MET A 296 3.27 -37.12 19.31
C MET A 296 4.19 -36.38 18.34
N GLY A 297 4.27 -35.05 18.42
CA GLY A 297 5.14 -34.22 17.61
C GLY A 297 6.62 -34.33 17.98
N TYR A 298 7.48 -33.59 17.27
CA TYR A 298 8.88 -33.44 17.63
C TYR A 298 9.02 -32.53 18.87
N SER A 299 9.92 -32.86 19.79
CA SER A 299 10.28 -31.95 20.89
C SER A 299 11.34 -30.93 20.44
N ALA A 300 11.60 -29.91 21.27
CA ALA A 300 12.63 -28.92 20.97
C ALA A 300 14.02 -29.58 20.87
N ASP A 301 14.32 -30.50 21.78
CA ASP A 301 15.58 -31.25 21.86
C ASP A 301 15.67 -32.39 20.82
N ASP A 302 14.56 -32.75 20.15
CA ASP A 302 14.59 -33.62 18.97
C ASP A 302 15.09 -32.88 17.72
N LEU A 303 14.62 -31.64 17.53
CA LEU A 303 14.75 -30.84 16.31
C LEU A 303 15.98 -29.92 16.32
N LEU A 304 16.31 -29.33 17.47
CA LEU A 304 17.43 -28.40 17.65
C LEU A 304 18.63 -29.18 18.23
N LEU A 305 19.77 -29.16 17.55
CA LEU A 305 21.04 -29.67 18.12
C LEU A 305 21.81 -28.54 18.80
N THR A 306 22.30 -27.59 18.01
CA THR A 306 23.13 -26.48 18.50
C THR A 306 22.51 -25.14 18.11
N CYS A 307 22.48 -24.17 19.02
CA CYS A 307 22.00 -22.81 18.78
C CYS A 307 23.07 -21.79 19.21
N PHE A 308 23.33 -20.80 18.36
CA PHE A 308 24.15 -19.63 18.68
C PHE A 308 23.45 -18.34 18.22
N PHE A 309 23.60 -17.27 19.00
CA PHE A 309 23.08 -15.93 18.69
C PHE A 309 24.01 -14.83 19.23
N ASP A 310 24.41 -13.88 18.39
CA ASP A 310 25.34 -12.76 18.73
C ASP A 310 26.64 -13.26 19.42
N GLY A 311 27.14 -14.42 18.98
CA GLY A 311 28.32 -15.10 19.53
C GLY A 311 28.11 -15.91 20.83
N LEU A 312 26.90 -15.92 21.40
CA LEU A 312 26.55 -16.66 22.61
C LEU A 312 25.80 -17.97 22.26
N SER A 313 26.03 -19.04 23.01
CA SER A 313 25.22 -20.27 22.91
C SER A 313 23.81 -20.05 23.47
N CYS A 314 22.79 -20.51 22.76
CA CYS A 314 21.39 -20.52 23.21
C CYS A 314 20.89 -21.95 23.49
N ASP A 315 19.94 -22.07 24.42
CA ASP A 315 19.29 -23.32 24.77
C ASP A 315 17.96 -23.48 24.02
N THR A 316 17.42 -24.71 23.98
CA THR A 316 16.04 -24.97 23.53
C THR A 316 14.99 -24.18 24.33
N ARG A 317 15.33 -23.77 25.57
CA ARG A 317 14.54 -22.87 26.43
C ARG A 317 14.36 -21.45 25.89
N ASN A 318 15.18 -21.02 24.91
CA ASN A 318 15.04 -19.72 24.25
C ASN A 318 13.97 -19.70 23.14
N PHE A 319 13.36 -20.85 22.83
CA PHE A 319 12.32 -21.01 21.83
C PHE A 319 10.97 -21.24 22.51
N THR A 320 9.94 -20.49 22.12
CA THR A 320 8.56 -20.77 22.55
C THR A 320 7.90 -21.79 21.61
N PRO A 321 7.20 -22.81 22.12
CA PRO A 321 6.52 -23.80 21.30
C PRO A 321 5.27 -23.22 20.63
N PHE A 322 5.07 -23.54 19.36
CA PHE A 322 3.89 -23.18 18.58
C PHE A 322 3.36 -24.43 17.86
N TYR A 323 2.12 -24.84 18.12
CA TYR A 323 1.51 -25.99 17.44
C TYR A 323 0.82 -25.56 16.14
N HIS A 324 1.14 -26.22 15.04
CA HIS A 324 0.61 -25.97 13.71
C HIS A 324 -0.13 -27.20 13.14
N PRO A 325 -1.40 -27.10 12.69
CA PRO A 325 -2.21 -28.26 12.29
C PRO A 325 -1.59 -29.20 11.24
N LEU A 326 -0.81 -28.66 10.29
CA LEU A 326 -0.15 -29.41 9.22
C LEU A 326 1.37 -29.60 9.38
N HIS A 327 2.01 -28.91 10.34
CA HIS A 327 3.47 -29.00 10.57
C HIS A 327 3.86 -29.39 12.00
N GLY A 328 2.88 -29.75 12.84
CA GLY A 328 3.12 -30.31 14.17
C GLY A 328 3.67 -29.27 15.14
N ASN A 329 4.72 -29.63 15.88
CA ASN A 329 5.37 -28.74 16.82
C ASN A 329 6.43 -27.88 16.08
N CYS A 330 6.20 -26.57 16.06
CA CYS A 330 7.15 -25.56 15.63
C CYS A 330 7.76 -24.85 16.86
N TYR A 331 8.89 -24.20 16.65
CA TYR A 331 9.66 -23.52 17.69
C TYR A 331 10.05 -22.11 17.24
N THR A 332 9.61 -21.09 17.99
CA THR A 332 9.83 -19.68 17.68
C THR A 332 10.93 -19.10 18.55
N PHE A 333 12.08 -18.78 17.93
CA PHE A 333 13.12 -17.97 18.57
C PHE A 333 12.65 -16.52 18.72
N ASN A 334 12.92 -15.91 19.88
CA ASN A 334 12.72 -14.48 20.11
C ASN A 334 11.26 -13.98 19.83
N SER A 335 10.27 -14.75 20.26
CA SER A 335 8.83 -14.43 20.16
C SER A 335 8.38 -13.23 21.02
N GLY A 336 9.17 -12.82 22.01
CA GLY A 336 8.86 -11.69 22.90
C GLY A 336 7.87 -11.97 24.03
N GLU A 337 7.28 -13.17 24.09
CA GLU A 337 6.33 -13.59 25.13
C GLU A 337 6.95 -13.58 26.53
N ASN A 338 8.25 -13.91 26.64
CA ASN A 338 9.05 -13.79 27.86
C ASN A 338 9.44 -12.33 28.22
N GLY A 339 8.83 -11.32 27.59
CA GLY A 339 9.02 -9.88 27.84
C GLY A 339 10.32 -9.27 27.30
N THR A 340 11.41 -10.03 27.24
CA THR A 340 12.69 -9.57 26.67
C THR A 340 12.78 -9.86 25.18
N ILE A 341 12.96 -8.82 24.35
CA ILE A 341 13.17 -8.94 22.90
C ILE A 341 14.66 -8.73 22.56
N LEU A 342 15.27 -9.72 21.92
CA LEU A 342 16.66 -9.70 21.49
C LEU A 342 16.90 -8.74 20.31
N SER A 343 18.11 -8.24 20.19
CA SER A 343 18.46 -7.17 19.25
C SER A 343 19.94 -7.21 18.86
N THR A 344 20.21 -7.16 17.55
CA THR A 344 21.54 -7.31 16.95
C THR A 344 22.23 -5.97 16.78
N SER A 345 23.45 -5.87 17.30
CA SER A 345 24.30 -4.66 17.26
C SER A 345 25.21 -4.58 16.02
N THR A 346 25.41 -5.72 15.35
CA THR A 346 26.33 -5.93 14.23
C THR A 346 25.58 -6.64 13.10
N GLY A 347 26.00 -6.44 11.84
CA GLY A 347 25.51 -7.20 10.69
C GLY A 347 26.42 -8.39 10.35
N GLY A 348 25.95 -9.29 9.48
CA GLY A 348 26.71 -10.47 9.04
C GLY A 348 26.35 -11.77 9.78
N SER A 349 26.74 -12.90 9.19
CA SER A 349 26.33 -14.25 9.61
C SER A 349 26.84 -14.69 10.97
N GLU A 350 28.00 -14.22 11.41
CA GLU A 350 28.61 -14.54 12.71
C GLU A 350 27.80 -13.99 13.90
N TYR A 351 27.10 -12.86 13.71
CA TYR A 351 26.30 -12.18 14.75
C TYR A 351 24.79 -12.43 14.60
N GLY A 352 24.40 -13.29 13.67
CA GLY A 352 23.01 -13.72 13.47
C GLY A 352 22.57 -14.83 14.44
N LEU A 353 21.42 -15.42 14.15
CA LEU A 353 20.99 -16.70 14.68
C LEU A 353 21.60 -17.82 13.83
N GLN A 354 22.36 -18.73 14.43
CA GLN A 354 22.87 -19.94 13.79
C GLN A 354 22.28 -21.16 14.50
N VAL A 355 21.66 -22.08 13.76
CA VAL A 355 21.01 -23.28 14.30
C VAL A 355 21.34 -24.48 13.44
N VAL A 356 21.79 -25.57 14.08
CA VAL A 356 21.84 -26.89 13.43
C VAL A 356 20.56 -27.65 13.78
N LEU A 357 19.80 -28.00 12.76
CA LEU A 357 18.58 -28.78 12.83
C LEU A 357 18.88 -30.27 12.61
N TYR A 358 18.19 -31.13 13.36
CA TYR A 358 18.11 -32.56 13.11
C TYR A 358 16.74 -32.96 12.60
N ILE A 359 16.71 -33.70 11.50
CA ILE A 359 15.51 -34.07 10.74
C ILE A 359 15.60 -35.56 10.47
N GLU A 360 14.82 -36.38 11.17
CA GLU A 360 14.86 -37.85 11.01
C GLU A 360 14.09 -38.29 9.75
N GLU A 361 14.75 -38.15 8.59
CA GLU A 361 14.28 -38.57 7.27
C GLU A 361 13.70 -40.00 7.25
N ALA A 362 14.27 -40.90 8.06
CA ALA A 362 13.85 -42.30 8.16
C ALA A 362 12.49 -42.51 8.87
N ASP A 363 11.92 -41.48 9.51
CA ASP A 363 10.63 -41.52 10.21
C ASP A 363 9.62 -40.50 9.67
N TYR A 364 9.76 -40.14 8.39
CA TYR A 364 8.79 -39.35 7.62
C TYR A 364 7.57 -40.18 7.19
N ASN A 365 6.40 -39.53 7.08
CA ASN A 365 5.23 -40.13 6.45
C ASN A 365 5.36 -40.05 4.91
N PRO A 366 5.48 -41.19 4.18
CA PRO A 366 5.80 -41.21 2.75
C PRO A 366 4.64 -40.81 1.83
N PHE A 367 3.42 -40.69 2.35
CA PHE A 367 2.22 -40.35 1.57
C PHE A 367 1.72 -38.91 1.83
N LEU A 368 2.04 -38.35 3.01
CA LEU A 368 1.66 -36.99 3.38
C LEU A 368 2.63 -35.93 2.83
N VAL A 369 3.94 -36.23 2.83
CA VAL A 369 5.01 -35.28 2.48
C VAL A 369 6.07 -35.98 1.63
N THR A 370 6.45 -35.37 0.50
CA THR A 370 7.52 -35.87 -0.39
C THR A 370 8.81 -35.07 -0.35
N SER A 371 8.84 -33.86 0.23
CA SER A 371 10.06 -33.08 0.47
C SER A 371 10.61 -33.32 1.88
N THR A 372 11.94 -33.41 1.99
CA THR A 372 12.66 -33.54 3.26
C THR A 372 13.33 -32.24 3.63
N GLY A 373 13.21 -31.81 4.88
CA GLY A 373 13.69 -30.49 5.31
C GLY A 373 12.87 -29.86 6.43
N ALA A 374 13.13 -28.58 6.68
CA ALA A 374 12.35 -27.73 7.57
C ALA A 374 11.71 -26.57 6.79
N LYS A 375 10.64 -25.98 7.32
CA LYS A 375 10.14 -24.67 6.90
C LYS A 375 10.47 -23.62 7.96
N ILE A 376 10.81 -22.42 7.52
CA ILE A 376 10.98 -21.27 8.41
C ILE A 376 10.15 -20.07 7.96
N ILE A 377 9.79 -19.22 8.91
CA ILE A 377 9.19 -17.91 8.66
C ILE A 377 9.77 -16.87 9.63
N ILE A 378 10.00 -15.67 9.09
CA ILE A 378 10.58 -14.52 9.79
C ILE A 378 9.48 -13.46 9.88
N HIS A 379 9.11 -13.08 11.10
CA HIS A 379 7.92 -12.27 11.39
C HIS A 379 8.11 -11.36 12.62
N ASP A 380 7.15 -10.47 12.87
CA ASP A 380 7.15 -9.66 14.10
C ASP A 380 6.72 -10.47 15.33
N GLN A 381 7.16 -10.06 16.52
CA GLN A 381 6.84 -10.74 17.79
C GLN A 381 5.31 -10.94 18.02
N ASN A 382 4.50 -9.94 17.63
CA ASN A 382 3.05 -9.96 17.85
C ASN A 382 2.24 -10.45 16.63
N GLU A 383 2.92 -10.91 15.58
CA GLU A 383 2.34 -11.42 14.34
C GLU A 383 2.07 -12.93 14.40
N TYR A 384 1.20 -13.46 13.54
CA TYR A 384 0.94 -14.90 13.43
C TYR A 384 1.80 -15.52 12.29
N PRO A 385 2.54 -16.61 12.55
CA PRO A 385 3.39 -17.24 11.53
C PRO A 385 2.56 -18.07 10.52
N PHE A 386 2.17 -17.46 9.40
CA PHE A 386 1.54 -18.13 8.25
C PHE A 386 2.54 -19.00 7.46
N ILE A 387 2.95 -20.11 8.09
CA ILE A 387 3.98 -21.03 7.59
C ILE A 387 3.55 -21.80 6.32
N GLU A 388 2.24 -22.00 6.08
CA GLU A 388 1.75 -22.67 4.87
C GLU A 388 1.99 -21.82 3.61
N ASP A 389 1.70 -20.51 3.69
CA ASP A 389 1.72 -19.60 2.54
C ASP A 389 3.08 -18.91 2.31
N ILE A 390 3.83 -18.62 3.38
CA ILE A 390 5.06 -17.79 3.34
C ILE A 390 6.31 -18.60 3.77
N GLY A 391 6.14 -19.84 4.25
CA GLY A 391 7.23 -20.65 4.83
C GLY A 391 8.31 -21.07 3.82
N THR A 392 9.51 -20.47 3.96
CA THR A 392 10.70 -20.81 3.16
C THR A 392 11.23 -22.18 3.55
N GLU A 393 11.45 -23.06 2.57
CA GLU A 393 11.98 -24.41 2.79
C GLU A 393 13.50 -24.41 2.93
N ILE A 394 14.01 -25.28 3.81
CA ILE A 394 15.42 -25.46 4.15
C ILE A 394 15.77 -26.94 3.90
N GLU A 395 16.65 -27.17 2.92
CA GLU A 395 17.15 -28.49 2.54
C GLU A 395 18.03 -29.13 3.63
N THR A 396 18.13 -30.46 3.63
CA THR A 396 19.13 -31.19 4.43
C THR A 396 20.43 -31.42 3.64
N ALA A 397 21.52 -31.81 4.33
CA ALA A 397 22.88 -31.90 3.81
C ALA A 397 23.46 -30.58 3.25
N THR A 398 22.88 -29.44 3.62
CA THR A 398 23.32 -28.09 3.23
C THR A 398 23.43 -27.13 4.43
N ALA A 399 24.17 -26.05 4.21
CA ALA A 399 24.16 -24.85 5.04
C ALA A 399 23.41 -23.75 4.27
N THR A 400 22.27 -23.35 4.77
CA THR A 400 21.40 -22.32 4.20
C THR A 400 21.57 -21.02 4.98
N SER A 401 22.17 -20.02 4.32
CA SER A 401 22.43 -18.69 4.83
C SER A 401 21.43 -17.67 4.27
N ILE A 402 20.63 -17.08 5.16
CA ILE A 402 19.55 -16.15 4.85
C ILE A 402 19.89 -14.78 5.40
N GLY A 403 20.32 -13.90 4.49
CA GLY A 403 20.53 -12.49 4.77
C GLY A 403 19.22 -11.72 4.59
N MET A 404 18.82 -10.93 5.59
CA MET A 404 17.59 -10.12 5.56
C MET A 404 17.87 -8.61 5.61
N HIS A 405 16.96 -7.83 5.04
CA HIS A 405 16.89 -6.37 5.17
C HIS A 405 15.52 -5.95 5.74
N PHE A 406 15.51 -5.07 6.74
CA PHE A 406 14.28 -4.64 7.41
C PHE A 406 13.65 -3.40 6.77
N THR A 407 12.42 -3.56 6.27
CA THR A 407 11.56 -2.45 5.85
C THR A 407 10.35 -2.35 6.78
N GLN A 408 9.99 -1.12 7.15
CA GLN A 408 8.70 -0.81 7.77
C GLN A 408 7.98 0.21 6.90
N SER A 409 6.71 -0.04 6.62
CA SER A 409 5.81 0.85 5.90
C SER A 409 4.81 1.51 6.85
N ARG A 410 4.31 2.68 6.48
CA ARG A 410 3.09 3.28 7.04
C ARG A 410 2.34 4.08 5.97
N LYS A 411 1.13 3.62 5.66
CA LYS A 411 0.11 4.34 4.91
C LYS A 411 -0.62 5.32 5.82
N LEU A 412 -1.28 6.32 5.23
CA LEU A 412 -2.25 7.15 5.94
C LEU A 412 -3.64 6.51 5.88
N SER A 413 -4.35 6.46 7.01
CA SER A 413 -5.74 6.01 7.08
C SER A 413 -6.71 6.95 6.34
N GLU A 414 -8.00 6.64 6.39
CA GLU A 414 -9.09 7.51 5.92
C GLU A 414 -8.88 8.97 6.43
N PRO A 415 -8.97 9.99 5.56
CA PRO A 415 -9.51 9.98 4.18
C PRO A 415 -8.48 9.69 3.06
N TYR A 416 -7.24 9.29 3.37
CA TYR A 416 -6.18 9.14 2.35
C TYR A 416 -6.13 7.73 1.72
N SER A 417 -6.11 6.67 2.53
CA SER A 417 -6.21 5.28 2.08
C SER A 417 -7.25 4.52 2.90
N ASP A 418 -7.93 3.55 2.29
CA ASP A 418 -8.88 2.68 2.98
C ASP A 418 -8.14 1.54 3.72
N CYS A 419 -7.50 1.89 4.84
CA CYS A 419 -6.76 0.97 5.70
C CYS A 419 -7.11 1.19 7.17
N THR A 420 -6.87 0.15 7.99
CA THR A 420 -7.02 0.21 9.45
C THR A 420 -5.68 0.19 10.18
N GLU A 421 -5.57 0.95 11.27
CA GLU A 421 -4.39 0.94 12.15
C GLU A 421 -4.42 -0.19 13.20
N THR A 422 -5.58 -0.83 13.43
CA THR A 422 -5.74 -1.82 14.53
C THR A 422 -6.71 -2.99 14.26
N GLY A 423 -7.60 -2.87 13.27
CA GLY A 423 -8.70 -3.82 13.03
C GLY A 423 -9.95 -3.60 13.89
N ALA A 424 -9.96 -2.64 14.82
CA ALA A 424 -11.09 -2.39 15.72
C ALA A 424 -12.34 -1.78 15.05
N ASP A 425 -12.20 -1.27 13.83
CA ASP A 425 -13.26 -0.78 12.94
C ASP A 425 -13.94 -1.90 12.13
N ILE A 426 -13.36 -3.11 12.11
CA ILE A 426 -13.81 -4.22 11.27
C ILE A 426 -14.71 -5.15 12.07
N ASN A 427 -15.91 -5.41 11.55
CA ASN A 427 -16.90 -6.32 12.15
C ASN A 427 -16.59 -7.81 11.87
N VAL A 428 -15.36 -8.24 12.14
CA VAL A 428 -14.87 -9.62 12.03
C VAL A 428 -14.03 -9.94 13.25
N GLU A 429 -14.36 -11.03 13.95
CA GLU A 429 -13.65 -11.49 15.14
C GLU A 429 -12.27 -12.05 14.78
N ASN A 430 -11.22 -11.64 15.51
CA ASN A 430 -9.83 -12.07 15.27
C ASN A 430 -9.56 -13.41 15.99
N LEU A 431 -9.69 -14.52 15.28
CA LEU A 431 -9.52 -15.87 15.84
C LEU A 431 -8.08 -16.22 16.25
N TYR A 432 -7.09 -15.38 15.91
CA TYR A 432 -5.66 -15.68 16.06
C TYR A 432 -5.04 -15.02 17.30
N ASN A 433 -5.72 -14.08 17.95
CA ASN A 433 -5.21 -13.32 19.11
C ASN A 433 -3.82 -12.66 18.88
N LYS A 434 -3.56 -12.24 17.63
CA LYS A 434 -2.33 -11.56 17.17
C LYS A 434 -2.67 -10.22 16.50
N THR A 435 -1.67 -9.38 16.21
CA THR A 435 -1.90 -8.07 15.54
C THR A 435 -2.64 -8.25 14.21
N TYR A 436 -3.57 -7.34 13.92
CA TYR A 436 -4.39 -7.40 12.71
C TYR A 436 -3.55 -7.48 11.43
N SER A 437 -3.92 -8.42 10.54
CA SER A 437 -3.47 -8.47 9.16
C SER A 437 -4.65 -8.84 8.24
N LEU A 438 -4.53 -8.53 6.94
CA LEU A 438 -5.56 -8.88 5.96
C LEU A 438 -5.80 -10.39 5.90
N GLN A 439 -4.74 -11.20 6.00
CA GLN A 439 -4.82 -12.67 6.05
C GLN A 439 -5.61 -13.15 7.28
N ILE A 440 -5.30 -12.63 8.48
CA ILE A 440 -6.03 -12.92 9.71
C ILE A 440 -7.53 -12.64 9.54
N CYS A 441 -7.88 -11.51 8.92
CA CYS A 441 -9.28 -11.15 8.68
C CYS A 441 -9.96 -12.09 7.69
N LEU A 442 -9.34 -12.37 6.53
CA LEU A 442 -9.91 -13.23 5.49
C LEU A 442 -10.13 -14.66 5.98
N HIS A 443 -9.14 -15.26 6.66
CA HIS A 443 -9.30 -16.60 7.23
C HIS A 443 -10.33 -16.61 8.38
N SER A 444 -10.39 -15.59 9.23
CA SER A 444 -11.40 -15.52 10.30
C SER A 444 -12.82 -15.36 9.74
N CYS A 445 -12.99 -14.53 8.70
CA CYS A 445 -14.26 -14.36 8.00
C CYS A 445 -14.72 -15.66 7.31
N PHE A 446 -13.80 -16.36 6.62
CA PHE A 446 -14.10 -17.65 5.99
C PHE A 446 -14.44 -18.74 7.02
N GLN A 447 -13.64 -18.87 8.10
CA GLN A 447 -13.88 -19.85 9.17
C GLN A 447 -15.23 -19.59 9.88
N LYS A 448 -15.61 -18.33 10.08
CA LYS A 448 -16.93 -17.95 10.60
C LYS A 448 -18.05 -18.37 9.64
N ALA A 449 -17.97 -18.01 8.37
CA ALA A 449 -18.93 -18.41 7.35
C ALA A 449 -19.04 -19.94 7.19
N MET A 450 -17.95 -20.68 7.46
CA MET A 450 -17.93 -22.14 7.45
C MET A 450 -18.67 -22.76 8.66
N VAL A 451 -18.54 -22.17 9.85
CA VAL A 451 -19.39 -22.55 10.99
C VAL A 451 -20.86 -22.22 10.71
N ASP A 452 -21.14 -21.02 10.20
CA ASP A 452 -22.51 -20.55 9.93
C ASP A 452 -23.24 -21.36 8.83
N HIS A 453 -22.52 -21.86 7.81
CA HIS A 453 -23.11 -22.65 6.71
C HIS A 453 -22.95 -24.17 6.84
N CYS A 454 -21.85 -24.67 7.40
CA CYS A 454 -21.54 -26.11 7.44
C CYS A 454 -21.67 -26.71 8.86
N GLY A 455 -21.83 -25.88 9.89
CA GLY A 455 -21.98 -26.31 11.29
C GLY A 455 -20.70 -26.83 11.95
N CYS A 456 -19.53 -26.67 11.31
CA CYS A 456 -18.24 -27.10 11.85
C CYS A 456 -17.08 -26.28 11.24
N ALA A 457 -15.93 -26.29 11.90
CA ALA A 457 -14.75 -25.49 11.56
C ALA A 457 -13.67 -26.30 10.80
N GLN A 458 -12.90 -25.64 9.93
CA GLN A 458 -11.78 -26.24 9.20
C GLN A 458 -10.61 -26.56 10.13
N TYR A 459 -10.07 -27.78 10.05
CA TYR A 459 -8.95 -28.25 10.90
C TYR A 459 -7.64 -27.47 10.72
N ALA A 460 -7.37 -26.94 9.52
CA ALA A 460 -6.16 -26.17 9.25
C ALA A 460 -6.11 -24.80 9.95
N GLN A 461 -7.25 -24.30 10.46
CA GLN A 461 -7.39 -22.95 11.00
C GLN A 461 -7.79 -22.98 12.50
N PRO A 462 -7.61 -21.87 13.25
CA PRO A 462 -8.04 -21.80 14.65
C PRO A 462 -9.54 -22.06 14.82
N LEU A 463 -9.91 -22.66 15.96
CA LEU A 463 -11.29 -23.04 16.28
C LEU A 463 -12.06 -21.85 16.90
N PRO A 464 -13.19 -21.41 16.31
CA PRO A 464 -14.05 -20.39 16.92
C PRO A 464 -14.65 -20.85 18.27
N ALA A 465 -14.94 -19.91 19.16
CA ALA A 465 -15.51 -20.20 20.47
C ALA A 465 -16.86 -20.95 20.35
N GLY A 466 -16.95 -22.13 20.98
CA GLY A 466 -18.15 -22.97 20.97
C GLY A 466 -18.36 -23.81 19.70
N ALA A 467 -17.47 -23.72 18.70
CA ALA A 467 -17.50 -24.58 17.51
C ALA A 467 -16.74 -25.90 17.74
N GLU A 468 -16.93 -26.87 16.84
CA GLU A 468 -16.13 -28.10 16.73
C GLU A 468 -15.46 -28.23 15.36
N TYR A 469 -14.35 -28.98 15.30
CA TYR A 469 -13.70 -29.33 14.03
C TYR A 469 -14.50 -30.35 13.21
N CYS A 470 -14.60 -30.09 11.91
CA CYS A 470 -15.26 -31.00 10.97
C CYS A 470 -14.63 -32.40 10.94
N ASN A 471 -15.48 -33.43 10.83
CA ASN A 471 -15.04 -34.83 10.75
C ASN A 471 -16.11 -35.72 10.06
N TYR A 472 -15.66 -36.86 9.53
CA TYR A 472 -16.48 -37.84 8.80
C TYR A 472 -17.65 -38.48 9.57
N LYS A 473 -17.69 -38.37 10.91
CA LYS A 473 -18.67 -39.03 11.78
C LYS A 473 -19.84 -38.10 12.11
N LYS A 474 -19.56 -36.87 12.54
CA LYS A 474 -20.57 -35.84 12.86
C LYS A 474 -21.10 -35.10 11.62
N HIS A 475 -20.23 -34.75 10.67
CA HIS A 475 -20.57 -33.89 9.53
C HIS A 475 -20.20 -34.57 8.19
N PRO A 476 -20.89 -35.63 7.75
CA PRO A 476 -20.49 -36.43 6.59
C PRO A 476 -20.40 -35.64 5.26
N SER A 477 -21.09 -34.50 5.16
CA SER A 477 -21.12 -33.61 3.99
C SER A 477 -20.18 -32.40 4.07
N TRP A 478 -19.39 -32.25 5.15
CA TRP A 478 -18.65 -31.01 5.43
C TRP A 478 -17.74 -30.60 4.27
N MET A 479 -17.11 -31.56 3.60
CA MET A 479 -16.12 -31.34 2.55
C MET A 479 -16.75 -30.72 1.30
N TYR A 480 -17.98 -31.16 0.98
CA TYR A 480 -18.76 -30.65 -0.14
C TYR A 480 -19.32 -29.26 0.18
N CYS A 481 -19.72 -29.03 1.44
CA CYS A 481 -20.07 -27.70 1.92
C CYS A 481 -18.87 -26.74 1.86
N TYR A 482 -17.68 -27.16 2.32
CA TYR A 482 -16.42 -26.42 2.19
C TYR A 482 -16.10 -26.11 0.72
N TYR A 483 -16.22 -27.06 -0.19
CA TYR A 483 -16.03 -26.83 -1.63
C TYR A 483 -16.98 -25.73 -2.15
N LYS A 484 -18.30 -25.84 -1.91
CA LYS A 484 -19.28 -24.83 -2.35
C LYS A 484 -19.05 -23.47 -1.70
N LEU A 485 -18.57 -23.43 -0.46
CA LEU A 485 -18.24 -22.19 0.25
C LEU A 485 -16.96 -21.54 -0.29
N HIS A 486 -15.93 -22.33 -0.60
CA HIS A 486 -14.69 -21.87 -1.22
C HIS A 486 -14.93 -21.35 -2.65
N GLU A 487 -15.83 -21.99 -3.41
CA GLU A 487 -16.25 -21.48 -4.72
C GLU A 487 -16.93 -20.11 -4.60
N LYS A 488 -17.78 -19.90 -3.58
CA LYS A 488 -18.38 -18.60 -3.26
C LYS A 488 -17.36 -17.57 -2.80
N PHE A 489 -16.38 -17.96 -1.98
CA PHE A 489 -15.29 -17.09 -1.51
C PHE A 489 -14.46 -16.53 -2.67
N VAL A 490 -14.03 -17.39 -3.60
CA VAL A 490 -13.29 -16.99 -4.81
C VAL A 490 -14.14 -16.14 -5.77
N LYS A 491 -15.47 -16.29 -5.73
CA LYS A 491 -16.43 -15.44 -6.47
C LYS A 491 -16.88 -14.19 -5.68
N GLU A 492 -16.22 -13.88 -4.57
CA GLU A 492 -16.48 -12.76 -3.65
C GLU A 492 -17.90 -12.74 -3.01
N GLN A 493 -18.69 -13.81 -3.14
CA GLN A 493 -20.09 -13.91 -2.69
C GLN A 493 -20.28 -14.08 -1.17
N LEU A 494 -19.25 -13.82 -0.38
CA LEU A 494 -19.28 -13.80 1.10
C LEU A 494 -18.94 -12.40 1.67
N ASP A 495 -18.66 -11.44 0.79
CA ASP A 495 -18.21 -10.07 1.08
C ASP A 495 -17.00 -9.95 2.03
N CYS A 496 -16.27 -11.03 2.32
CA CYS A 496 -15.08 -10.98 3.19
C CYS A 496 -14.03 -9.99 2.67
N GLN A 497 -13.83 -9.93 1.35
CA GLN A 497 -12.92 -8.99 0.68
C GLN A 497 -13.39 -7.53 0.77
N GLN A 498 -14.69 -7.28 1.01
CA GLN A 498 -15.25 -5.93 1.22
C GLN A 498 -15.32 -5.54 2.70
N LYS A 499 -15.34 -6.53 3.61
CA LYS A 499 -15.33 -6.34 5.08
C LYS A 499 -13.91 -6.16 5.63
N CYS A 500 -12.92 -6.83 5.05
CA CYS A 500 -11.54 -6.83 5.50
C CYS A 500 -10.69 -5.78 4.78
N LYS A 501 -10.20 -4.77 5.52
CA LYS A 501 -9.30 -3.73 5.01
C LYS A 501 -7.83 -4.13 5.13
N GLU A 502 -6.95 -3.45 4.39
CA GLU A 502 -5.50 -3.56 4.63
C GLU A 502 -5.08 -2.93 5.96
N ALA A 503 -3.95 -3.37 6.52
CA ALA A 503 -3.33 -2.72 7.67
C ALA A 503 -2.51 -1.50 7.22
N CYS A 504 -2.70 -0.34 7.86
CA CYS A 504 -1.97 0.89 7.50
C CYS A 504 -0.47 0.80 7.79
N SER A 505 -0.04 0.09 8.85
CA SER A 505 1.36 -0.09 9.22
C SER A 505 1.76 -1.56 9.17
N PHE A 506 2.65 -1.95 8.25
CA PHE A 506 3.21 -3.30 8.18
C PHE A 506 4.75 -3.30 8.24
N LYS A 507 5.29 -4.50 8.45
CA LYS A 507 6.73 -4.78 8.60
C LYS A 507 7.09 -5.88 7.61
N GLU A 508 8.28 -5.81 7.03
CA GLU A 508 8.71 -6.73 5.99
C GLU A 508 10.21 -7.00 6.13
N TRP A 509 10.58 -8.28 6.00
CA TRP A 509 11.95 -8.73 5.95
C TRP A 509 12.24 -9.26 4.55
N ALA A 510 12.87 -8.43 3.71
CA ALA A 510 13.27 -8.85 2.38
C ALA A 510 14.41 -9.88 2.51
N LEU A 511 14.10 -11.14 2.22
CA LEU A 511 15.00 -12.28 2.41
C LEU A 511 15.89 -12.49 1.18
N THR A 512 17.12 -12.92 1.40
CA THR A 512 18.05 -13.35 0.35
C THR A 512 18.78 -14.60 0.79
N THR A 513 18.41 -15.73 0.19
CA THR A 513 18.91 -17.06 0.51
C THR A 513 20.17 -17.40 -0.28
N SER A 514 21.08 -18.12 0.33
CA SER A 514 22.29 -18.68 -0.28
C SER A 514 22.56 -20.05 0.35
N ILE A 515 22.99 -21.03 -0.46
CA ILE A 515 23.09 -22.43 -0.05
C ILE A 515 24.49 -22.95 -0.39
N ALA A 516 25.10 -23.71 0.53
CA ALA A 516 26.37 -24.39 0.34
C ALA A 516 26.30 -25.83 0.87
N GLN A 517 27.12 -26.74 0.35
CA GLN A 517 27.17 -28.13 0.84
C GLN A 517 27.76 -28.19 2.25
N TRP A 518 27.09 -28.88 3.18
CA TRP A 518 27.54 -29.01 4.56
C TRP A 518 27.04 -30.32 5.20
N PRO A 519 27.90 -31.13 5.85
CA PRO A 519 29.35 -31.00 5.97
C PRO A 519 30.10 -31.09 4.63
N SER A 520 31.37 -30.64 4.63
CA SER A 520 32.31 -30.95 3.56
C SER A 520 32.84 -32.38 3.72
N THR A 521 33.31 -32.99 2.62
CA THR A 521 33.87 -34.36 2.64
C THR A 521 35.06 -34.53 3.59
N ALA A 522 35.79 -33.45 3.90
CA ALA A 522 36.90 -33.46 4.86
C ALA A 522 36.44 -33.26 6.32
N SER A 523 35.27 -32.66 6.55
CA SER A 523 34.74 -32.43 7.91
C SER A 523 33.70 -33.48 8.34
N GLU A 524 33.06 -34.17 7.41
CA GLU A 524 31.96 -35.11 7.64
C GLU A 524 32.27 -36.14 8.74
N ASP A 525 33.40 -36.86 8.63
CA ASP A 525 33.75 -37.97 9.52
C ASP A 525 33.93 -37.57 11.00
N TRP A 526 34.52 -36.40 11.29
CA TRP A 526 34.67 -35.94 12.67
C TRP A 526 33.43 -35.18 13.17
N MET A 527 32.79 -34.38 12.32
CA MET A 527 31.66 -33.54 12.69
C MET A 527 30.42 -34.37 13.03
N LEU A 528 30.13 -35.44 12.26
CA LEU A 528 29.02 -36.35 12.55
C LEU A 528 29.20 -37.07 13.90
N ARG A 529 30.45 -37.42 14.27
CA ARG A 529 30.75 -38.03 15.58
C ARG A 529 30.56 -37.07 16.76
N VAL A 530 30.92 -35.79 16.59
CA VAL A 530 30.68 -34.76 17.63
C VAL A 530 29.19 -34.51 17.79
N LEU A 531 28.45 -34.28 16.70
CA LEU A 531 27.01 -34.02 16.75
C LEU A 531 26.20 -35.23 17.27
N SER A 532 26.62 -36.47 16.99
CA SER A 532 25.97 -37.66 17.56
C SER A 532 26.16 -37.76 19.08
N TRP A 533 27.33 -37.36 19.58
CA TRP A 533 27.63 -37.33 21.01
C TRP A 533 26.83 -36.23 21.73
N ASP A 534 26.76 -35.05 21.12
CA ASP A 534 26.01 -33.88 21.60
C ASP A 534 24.52 -34.19 21.77
N LYS A 535 23.91 -34.90 20.79
CA LYS A 535 22.53 -35.41 20.89
C LYS A 535 22.34 -36.55 21.92
N GLY A 536 23.34 -36.87 22.74
CA GLY A 536 23.31 -37.97 23.71
C GLY A 536 23.16 -39.36 23.09
N GLN A 537 23.30 -39.51 21.76
CA GLN A 537 23.24 -40.81 21.11
C GLN A 537 24.54 -41.56 21.38
N LYS A 538 24.43 -42.65 22.16
CA LYS A 538 25.51 -43.63 22.29
C LYS A 538 25.88 -44.16 20.90
N ILE A 539 27.18 -44.41 20.70
CA ILE A 539 27.93 -44.71 19.46
C ILE A 539 27.22 -45.65 18.44
N ASN A 540 26.24 -46.44 18.86
CA ASN A 540 25.51 -47.44 18.08
C ASN A 540 24.67 -46.86 16.92
N LYS A 541 24.36 -45.56 16.88
CA LYS A 541 23.72 -44.89 15.74
C LYS A 541 24.43 -43.56 15.48
N MET A 542 25.21 -43.50 14.39
CA MET A 542 25.79 -42.24 13.91
C MET A 542 24.75 -41.47 13.10
N LEU A 543 24.72 -40.15 13.23
CA LEU A 543 23.88 -39.28 12.41
C LEU A 543 24.33 -39.34 10.94
N LYS A 544 23.41 -39.29 9.98
CA LYS A 544 23.76 -39.08 8.56
C LYS A 544 23.87 -37.58 8.25
N LYS A 545 24.61 -37.22 7.21
CA LYS A 545 24.55 -35.85 6.65
C LYS A 545 23.17 -35.48 6.08
N THR A 546 22.35 -36.44 5.62
CA THR A 546 20.98 -36.18 5.13
C THR A 546 19.97 -35.96 6.26
N ASP A 547 20.32 -36.31 7.51
CA ASP A 547 19.46 -36.05 8.68
C ASP A 547 19.74 -34.66 9.31
N LEU A 548 20.56 -33.81 8.68
CA LEU A 548 21.06 -32.55 9.25
C LEU A 548 20.88 -31.37 8.29
N ALA A 549 20.54 -30.21 8.84
CA ALA A 549 20.54 -28.94 8.11
C ALA A 549 21.15 -27.82 8.98
N ASN A 550 21.99 -26.96 8.38
CA ASN A 550 22.58 -25.81 9.07
C ASN A 550 21.90 -24.53 8.57
N LEU A 551 21.32 -23.76 9.49
CA LEU A 551 20.55 -22.55 9.21
C LEU A 551 21.24 -21.32 9.82
N MET A 552 21.47 -20.29 9.02
CA MET A 552 22.00 -19.00 9.49
C MET A 552 21.06 -17.86 9.07
N VAL A 553 20.49 -17.13 10.03
CA VAL A 553 19.56 -16.00 9.79
C VAL A 553 20.16 -14.72 10.37
N PHE A 554 20.44 -13.73 9.51
CA PHE A 554 21.18 -12.54 9.91
C PHE A 554 20.77 -11.28 9.13
N TYR A 555 20.87 -10.11 9.76
CA TYR A 555 20.81 -8.85 9.02
C TYR A 555 22.08 -8.66 8.19
N LYS A 556 21.93 -8.39 6.89
CA LYS A 556 23.05 -8.01 6.03
C LYS A 556 23.63 -6.66 6.47
N ASP A 557 22.75 -5.65 6.52
CA ASP A 557 23.05 -4.32 7.05
C ASP A 557 22.04 -3.96 8.14
N LEU A 558 22.44 -3.12 9.09
CA LEU A 558 21.55 -2.56 10.13
C LEU A 558 20.74 -1.35 9.60
N ASN A 559 20.33 -1.43 8.34
CA ASN A 559 19.61 -0.40 7.60
C ASN A 559 18.11 -0.57 7.83
N LYS A 560 17.52 0.20 8.75
CA LYS A 560 16.06 0.32 8.81
C LYS A 560 15.58 1.23 7.68
N ARG A 561 14.91 0.66 6.68
CA ARG A 561 14.15 1.42 5.69
C ARG A 561 12.76 1.74 6.25
N PHE A 562 12.41 3.02 6.33
CA PHE A 562 11.09 3.48 6.75
C PHE A 562 10.42 4.20 5.59
N ILE A 563 9.33 3.62 5.08
CA ILE A 563 8.51 4.15 3.99
C ILE A 563 7.24 4.72 4.63
N SER A 564 7.02 6.03 4.52
CA SER A 564 5.85 6.68 5.13
C SER A 564 5.15 7.58 4.13
N GLU A 565 3.86 7.38 3.96
CA GLU A 565 2.97 8.38 3.39
C GLU A 565 2.86 9.58 4.35
N ASN A 566 2.80 10.77 3.77
CA ASN A 566 2.54 12.05 4.43
C ASN A 566 1.62 12.87 3.53
N PRO A 567 0.71 13.72 4.06
CA PRO A 567 -0.17 14.55 3.24
C PRO A 567 0.67 15.48 2.34
N ALA A 568 0.40 15.48 1.03
CA ALA A 568 1.22 16.23 0.06
C ALA A 568 1.16 17.75 0.28
N ASN A 569 0.01 18.25 0.76
CA ASN A 569 -0.15 19.63 1.21
C ASN A 569 -0.60 19.63 2.67
N SER A 570 0.17 20.27 3.55
CA SER A 570 -0.31 20.57 4.91
C SER A 570 -1.37 21.67 4.88
N ILE A 571 -2.21 21.74 5.93
CA ILE A 571 -3.22 22.81 6.06
C ILE A 571 -2.62 24.23 5.96
N VAL A 572 -1.37 24.40 6.41
CA VAL A 572 -0.63 25.68 6.32
C VAL A 572 -0.27 25.99 4.86
N ILE A 573 0.20 25.00 4.09
CA ILE A 573 0.50 25.16 2.67
C ILE A 573 -0.79 25.41 1.88
N LEU A 574 -1.88 24.70 2.20
CA LEU A 574 -3.18 24.90 1.57
C LEU A 574 -3.68 26.33 1.75
N LEU A 575 -3.73 26.82 3.00
CA LEU A 575 -4.15 28.20 3.31
C LEU A 575 -3.23 29.26 2.69
N SER A 576 -1.92 29.01 2.65
CA SER A 576 -0.95 29.88 1.99
C SER A 576 -1.21 29.97 0.47
N ASN A 577 -1.45 28.82 -0.19
CA ASN A 577 -1.71 28.76 -1.62
C ASN A 577 -3.07 29.39 -1.99
N PHE A 578 -4.11 29.14 -1.19
CA PHE A 578 -5.41 29.81 -1.32
C PHE A 578 -5.28 31.34 -1.20
N GLY A 579 -4.57 31.83 -0.17
CA GLY A 579 -4.30 33.26 0.01
C GLY A 579 -3.53 33.87 -1.18
N GLY A 580 -2.53 33.15 -1.69
CA GLY A 580 -1.75 33.53 -2.87
C GLY A 580 -2.59 33.63 -4.15
N GLN A 581 -3.42 32.62 -4.45
CA GLN A 581 -4.28 32.62 -5.64
C GLN A 581 -5.39 33.68 -5.58
N LEU A 582 -6.03 33.85 -4.42
CA LEU A 582 -7.00 34.92 -4.21
C LEU A 582 -6.34 36.30 -4.38
N GLY A 583 -5.12 36.47 -3.86
CA GLY A 583 -4.32 37.68 -4.09
C GLY A 583 -3.96 37.93 -5.57
N LEU A 584 -3.60 36.88 -6.31
CA LEU A 584 -3.20 36.98 -7.73
C LEU A 584 -4.35 37.44 -8.64
N TRP A 585 -5.55 36.92 -8.41
CA TRP A 585 -6.69 37.13 -9.32
C TRP A 585 -7.69 38.20 -8.86
N MET A 586 -7.94 38.33 -7.54
CA MET A 586 -8.90 39.30 -7.01
C MET A 586 -8.26 40.66 -6.64
N SER A 587 -6.94 40.71 -6.46
CA SER A 587 -6.21 41.91 -6.05
C SER A 587 -5.36 42.51 -7.18
N CYS A 588 -4.49 43.46 -6.82
CA CYS A 588 -3.84 44.46 -7.67
C CYS A 588 -2.78 43.94 -8.67
N SER A 589 -2.77 42.66 -9.03
CA SER A 589 -1.74 42.07 -9.92
C SER A 589 -2.27 41.83 -11.35
N VAL A 590 -2.91 40.70 -11.65
CA VAL A 590 -3.30 40.37 -13.04
C VAL A 590 -4.28 41.39 -13.63
N VAL A 591 -5.33 41.75 -12.89
CA VAL A 591 -6.36 42.70 -13.35
C VAL A 591 -5.76 44.09 -13.60
N CYS A 592 -4.82 44.54 -12.77
CA CYS A 592 -4.20 45.86 -12.91
C CYS A 592 -3.19 45.94 -14.05
N VAL A 593 -2.50 44.84 -14.38
CA VAL A 593 -1.71 44.78 -15.62
C VAL A 593 -2.63 44.96 -16.85
N ILE A 594 -3.82 44.36 -16.84
CA ILE A 594 -4.82 44.54 -17.91
C ILE A 594 -5.38 45.98 -17.91
N GLU A 595 -5.62 46.60 -16.75
CA GLU A 595 -5.98 48.04 -16.66
C GLU A 595 -4.89 48.95 -17.24
N ILE A 596 -3.61 48.68 -16.93
CA ILE A 596 -2.46 49.42 -17.47
C ILE A 596 -2.40 49.26 -18.99
N VAL A 597 -2.68 48.06 -19.53
CA VAL A 597 -2.73 47.83 -20.98
C VAL A 597 -3.91 48.55 -21.64
N GLU A 598 -5.13 48.54 -21.06
CA GLU A 598 -6.25 49.33 -21.60
C GLU A 598 -5.93 50.84 -21.59
N VAL A 599 -5.45 51.37 -20.47
CA VAL A 599 -5.16 52.81 -20.34
C VAL A 599 -4.01 53.23 -21.26
N PHE A 600 -2.90 52.50 -21.26
CA PHE A 600 -1.71 52.90 -22.01
C PHE A 600 -1.86 52.68 -23.52
N PHE A 601 -2.42 51.56 -23.98
CA PHE A 601 -2.58 51.29 -25.41
C PHE A 601 -3.92 51.77 -25.95
N ILE A 602 -5.05 51.30 -25.43
CA ILE A 602 -6.37 51.56 -26.03
C ILE A 602 -6.77 53.02 -25.88
N ASP A 603 -6.75 53.57 -24.66
CA ASP A 603 -7.17 54.96 -24.43
C ASP A 603 -6.17 55.95 -25.06
N SER A 604 -4.85 55.76 -24.95
CA SER A 604 -3.86 56.63 -25.61
C SER A 604 -3.95 56.60 -27.14
N LEU A 605 -4.07 55.43 -27.77
CA LEU A 605 -4.26 55.34 -29.23
C LEU A 605 -5.57 56.01 -29.64
N SER A 606 -6.65 55.87 -28.86
CA SER A 606 -7.91 56.57 -29.14
C SER A 606 -7.75 58.09 -29.05
N ILE A 607 -6.96 58.60 -28.09
CA ILE A 607 -6.67 60.04 -27.92
C ILE A 607 -5.81 60.54 -29.08
N ILE A 608 -4.80 59.77 -29.51
CA ILE A 608 -3.95 60.10 -30.67
C ILE A 608 -4.78 60.11 -31.96
N MET A 609 -5.63 59.11 -32.19
CA MET A 609 -6.54 59.08 -33.34
C MET A 609 -7.52 60.26 -33.31
N ARG A 610 -8.15 60.56 -32.17
CA ARG A 610 -9.06 61.72 -32.03
C ARG A 610 -8.34 63.05 -32.27
N ARG A 611 -7.10 63.22 -31.78
CA ARG A 611 -6.27 64.41 -32.04
C ARG A 611 -5.89 64.52 -33.52
N ARG A 612 -5.56 63.41 -34.19
CA ARG A 612 -5.30 63.38 -35.65
C ARG A 612 -6.57 63.71 -36.45
N TRP A 613 -7.71 63.11 -36.12
CA TRP A 613 -9.02 63.38 -36.76
C TRP A 613 -9.46 64.84 -36.55
N GLN A 614 -9.27 65.43 -35.37
CA GLN A 614 -9.57 66.83 -35.14
C GLN A 614 -8.67 67.76 -35.97
N LYS A 615 -7.39 67.42 -36.19
CA LYS A 615 -6.51 68.16 -37.12
C LYS A 615 -6.99 68.04 -38.57
N THR A 616 -7.30 66.83 -39.07
CA THR A 616 -7.78 66.66 -40.46
C THR A 616 -9.15 67.30 -40.68
N LYS A 617 -10.07 67.24 -39.72
CA LYS A 617 -11.39 67.91 -39.78
C LYS A 617 -11.26 69.45 -39.77
N LYS A 618 -10.33 70.02 -38.97
CA LYS A 618 -10.03 71.46 -39.05
C LYS A 618 -9.48 71.85 -40.43
N TRP A 619 -8.53 71.08 -40.96
CA TRP A 619 -7.95 71.31 -42.30
C TRP A 619 -9.01 71.21 -43.43
N TRP A 620 -9.93 70.24 -43.38
CA TRP A 620 -11.06 70.13 -44.30
C TRP A 620 -12.01 71.34 -44.21
N ASN A 621 -12.37 71.78 -43.00
CA ASN A 621 -13.22 72.95 -42.81
C ASN A 621 -12.55 74.24 -43.31
N SER A 622 -11.25 74.42 -43.10
CA SER A 622 -10.47 75.55 -43.63
C SER A 622 -10.40 75.57 -45.16
N ARG A 623 -10.52 74.43 -45.84
CA ARG A 623 -10.67 74.39 -47.31
C ARG A 623 -12.04 74.89 -47.75
N LYS A 624 -13.14 74.43 -47.13
CA LYS A 624 -14.50 74.92 -47.45
C LYS A 624 -14.66 76.43 -47.21
N ALA A 625 -14.09 76.96 -46.13
CA ALA A 625 -14.16 78.39 -45.82
C ALA A 625 -13.49 79.30 -46.88
N LYS A 626 -12.52 78.78 -47.64
CA LYS A 626 -11.84 79.55 -48.71
C LYS A 626 -12.60 79.57 -50.04
N GLN A 627 -13.76 78.93 -50.15
CA GLN A 627 -14.47 78.73 -51.42
C GLN A 627 -15.77 79.52 -51.54
N SER A 628 -15.93 80.60 -50.77
CA SER A 628 -17.21 81.35 -50.67
C SER A 628 -17.09 82.88 -50.62
N GLN A 629 -15.93 83.48 -50.98
CA GLN A 629 -15.77 84.94 -51.07
C GLN A 629 -14.89 85.39 -52.25
N ALA A 630 -15.48 86.23 -53.10
CA ALA A 630 -14.91 87.10 -54.14
C ALA A 630 -16.04 88.08 -54.58
N PRO A 631 -15.81 89.21 -55.31
CA PRO A 631 -14.55 89.75 -55.86
C PRO A 631 -14.33 91.29 -55.66
N ALA A 632 -13.21 91.81 -56.21
CA ALA A 632 -13.01 93.18 -56.76
C ALA A 632 -12.92 94.42 -55.80
N PRO A 633 -12.50 95.64 -56.26
CA PRO A 633 -11.24 95.94 -56.98
C PRO A 633 -10.51 97.28 -56.58
N GLY A 634 -9.23 97.46 -56.99
CA GLY A 634 -8.49 98.76 -57.02
C GLY A 634 -7.80 99.19 -55.71
N THR A 635 -6.71 100.00 -55.67
CA THR A 635 -5.89 100.66 -56.72
C THR A 635 -4.44 100.89 -56.19
N GLY A 636 -3.41 101.04 -57.05
CA GLY A 636 -1.99 101.29 -56.66
C GLY A 636 -1.64 102.78 -56.41
N PRO A 637 -0.36 103.25 -56.46
CA PRO A 637 0.91 102.61 -56.93
C PRO A 637 2.06 102.60 -55.87
N GLY A 638 3.30 102.13 -56.11
CA GLY A 638 3.88 101.35 -57.22
C GLY A 638 5.42 101.49 -57.39
N LYS A 639 6.03 100.62 -58.21
CA LYS A 639 7.45 100.56 -58.68
C LYS A 639 8.53 100.18 -57.65
N GLN A 640 9.56 99.37 -57.93
CA GLN A 640 9.89 98.34 -58.96
C GLN A 640 11.16 97.59 -58.45
N GLY A 641 11.62 96.42 -58.90
CA GLY A 641 11.18 95.46 -59.94
C GLY A 641 11.45 94.02 -59.46
N HIS A 642 12.34 93.17 -60.00
CA HIS A 642 12.92 92.82 -61.33
C HIS A 642 14.06 91.80 -61.00
N ASP A 643 14.29 90.64 -61.65
CA ASP A 643 13.67 89.95 -62.80
C ASP A 643 13.56 88.42 -62.56
N ASN A 644 12.89 87.69 -63.46
CA ASN A 644 12.66 86.24 -63.39
C ASN A 644 12.58 85.65 -64.83
N PRO A 645 12.96 84.37 -65.06
CA PRO A 645 11.97 83.28 -65.24
C PRO A 645 12.48 81.93 -64.63
N ALA A 646 11.94 80.72 -64.82
CA ALA A 646 10.94 80.16 -65.75
C ALA A 646 10.16 78.96 -65.11
N CYS A 647 9.67 78.02 -65.93
CA CYS A 647 8.89 76.82 -65.51
C CYS A 647 9.46 75.52 -66.12
N ILE A 648 9.10 74.36 -65.54
CA ILE A 648 8.46 73.20 -66.21
C ILE A 648 8.12 72.11 -65.17
N ASP A 649 7.02 71.38 -65.40
CA ASP A 649 6.51 70.26 -64.57
C ASP A 649 7.18 68.90 -64.88
N GLU A 650 7.08 67.94 -63.95
CA GLU A 650 6.52 66.59 -64.16
C GLU A 650 6.52 65.81 -62.81
N ASP A 651 5.68 64.78 -62.69
CA ASP A 651 5.30 64.17 -61.39
C ASP A 651 5.75 62.69 -61.22
N LEU A 652 5.62 62.22 -59.97
CA LEU A 652 5.57 60.83 -59.45
C LEU A 652 5.33 59.65 -60.44
N PRO A 653 5.85 58.41 -60.19
CA PRO A 653 5.24 57.60 -59.10
C PRO A 653 6.06 56.47 -58.37
N THR A 654 5.68 56.27 -57.10
CA THR A 654 5.55 55.03 -56.28
C THR A 654 6.56 53.84 -56.28
N PHE A 655 6.97 53.46 -55.05
CA PHE A 655 7.14 52.07 -54.50
C PHE A 655 7.87 50.98 -55.31
N ASN A 656 8.99 50.44 -54.77
CA ASN A 656 9.00 49.14 -54.06
C ASN A 656 10.39 48.64 -53.54
N THR A 657 10.36 47.89 -52.43
CA THR A 657 11.21 46.73 -52.01
C THR A 657 12.78 46.81 -51.89
N ALA A 658 13.33 45.94 -51.03
CA ALA A 658 14.69 45.33 -51.03
C ALA A 658 15.92 46.00 -50.33
N LEU A 659 16.28 45.45 -49.15
CA LEU A 659 17.57 44.76 -48.87
C LEU A 659 18.89 45.35 -49.48
N ARG A 660 19.87 45.87 -48.72
CA ARG A 660 20.80 45.08 -47.85
C ARG A 660 21.81 45.95 -47.03
N LEU A 661 22.22 45.36 -45.89
CA LEU A 661 23.46 45.45 -45.08
C LEU A 661 24.62 46.42 -45.43
N PRO A 662 25.26 47.04 -44.40
CA PRO A 662 26.67 47.42 -44.37
C PRO A 662 27.56 46.44 -43.57
N LEU A 663 28.86 46.41 -43.88
CA LEU A 663 29.97 45.72 -43.18
C LEU A 663 31.30 46.42 -43.59
N PRO A 664 32.42 46.29 -42.84
CA PRO A 664 32.59 46.36 -41.39
C PRO A 664 33.79 47.26 -40.98
N GLN A 665 34.07 47.43 -39.68
CA GLN A 665 35.46 47.49 -39.21
C GLN A 665 35.65 46.96 -37.77
N GLU A 666 36.86 46.47 -37.53
CA GLU A 666 37.45 45.75 -36.39
C GLU A 666 37.86 46.68 -35.20
N ASN A 667 38.32 46.30 -34.00
CA ASN A 667 38.41 45.08 -33.13
C ASN A 667 38.97 45.55 -31.73
N HIS A 668 39.10 44.80 -30.59
CA HIS A 668 38.78 43.43 -30.15
C HIS A 668 38.74 43.36 -28.58
N LEU A 669 37.81 42.58 -27.98
CA LEU A 669 37.95 41.82 -26.69
C LEU A 669 38.35 42.55 -25.35
N PRO A 670 38.31 41.89 -24.16
CA PRO A 670 37.91 40.51 -23.81
C PRO A 670 36.65 40.37 -22.92
N ARG A 671 36.36 39.14 -22.44
CA ARG A 671 35.06 38.69 -21.91
C ARG A 671 35.21 37.57 -20.85
N THR A 672 34.39 37.59 -19.79
CA THR A 672 34.07 36.41 -18.95
C THR A 672 32.58 36.42 -18.53
N PRO A 673 31.86 35.28 -18.47
CA PRO A 673 30.40 35.25 -18.25
C PRO A 673 29.93 34.54 -16.95
N PRO A 674 28.72 34.83 -16.46
CA PRO A 674 27.94 33.95 -15.57
C PRO A 674 27.11 32.91 -16.37
N PRO A 675 26.58 31.85 -15.72
CA PRO A 675 26.01 30.68 -16.40
C PRO A 675 24.53 30.82 -16.80
N ASN A 676 24.06 29.88 -17.64
CA ASN A 676 22.64 29.62 -17.88
C ASN A 676 22.40 28.10 -18.01
N TYR A 677 21.28 27.59 -17.47
CA TYR A 677 20.94 26.16 -17.54
C TYR A 677 20.02 25.88 -18.73
N SER A 678 20.41 24.92 -19.57
CA SER A 678 19.60 24.45 -20.70
C SER A 678 18.59 23.39 -20.25
N THR A 679 17.31 23.60 -20.54
CA THR A 679 16.26 22.59 -20.36
C THR A 679 16.46 21.41 -21.33
N LEU A 680 16.54 20.19 -20.80
CA LEU A 680 16.56 18.96 -21.59
C LEU A 680 15.22 18.75 -22.31
N ARG A 681 15.29 18.46 -23.61
CA ARG A 681 14.32 17.58 -24.28
C ARG A 681 14.78 16.14 -24.11
N LEU A 682 13.85 15.23 -23.88
CA LEU A 682 14.08 13.79 -23.96
C LEU A 682 13.67 13.33 -25.35
N ASP A 683 14.62 12.90 -26.17
CA ASP A 683 14.35 12.08 -27.35
C ASP A 683 14.30 10.61 -26.92
N THR A 684 13.21 9.93 -27.27
CA THR A 684 13.03 8.49 -27.01
C THR A 684 13.86 7.67 -27.99
N THR A 685 14.79 6.87 -27.49
CA THR A 685 15.60 5.94 -28.30
C THR A 685 15.65 4.55 -27.64
N PHE A 686 15.95 3.54 -28.45
CA PHE A 686 16.08 2.11 -28.10
C PHE A 686 14.78 1.35 -27.77
N THR A 687 14.05 1.02 -28.84
CA THR A 687 13.48 -0.33 -28.97
C THR A 687 14.32 -1.06 -30.02
N GLU A 688 15.13 -2.03 -29.61
CA GLU A 688 15.79 -2.95 -30.54
C GLU A 688 16.00 -4.31 -29.88
N GLN A 689 15.55 -5.38 -30.55
CA GLN A 689 15.73 -6.77 -30.12
C GLN A 689 16.88 -7.36 -30.93
N LEU A 690 17.81 -8.10 -30.31
CA LEU A 690 18.74 -8.94 -31.06
C LEU A 690 18.05 -10.24 -31.51
N PRO A 691 18.21 -10.63 -32.79
CA PRO A 691 17.90 -11.97 -33.28
C PRO A 691 19.18 -12.72 -33.71
N ASP A 692 19.53 -13.76 -32.97
CA ASP A 692 20.47 -14.82 -33.37
C ASP A 692 19.69 -16.14 -33.25
N THR A 693 19.76 -17.16 -34.10
CA THR A 693 20.32 -17.43 -35.44
C THR A 693 19.81 -18.84 -35.77
N LEU A 694 19.33 -19.06 -36.99
CA LEU A 694 19.18 -20.34 -37.71
C LEU A 694 19.50 -21.67 -36.97
N GLU A 695 18.50 -22.55 -36.84
CA GLU A 695 18.68 -23.98 -37.10
C GLU A 695 17.71 -24.47 -38.19
N THR A 696 18.06 -25.56 -38.86
CA THR A 696 17.49 -25.98 -40.15
C THR A 696 16.47 -27.11 -40.02
N GLU A 697 15.43 -27.05 -40.85
CA GLU A 697 14.50 -28.17 -41.05
C GLU A 697 15.09 -29.26 -41.99
N SER A 698 14.52 -30.47 -41.94
CA SER A 698 14.76 -31.64 -42.81
C SER A 698 16.03 -32.50 -42.60
N ARG A 699 15.88 -33.50 -41.71
CA ARG A 699 15.95 -34.90 -42.17
C ARG A 699 15.14 -35.86 -41.29
#